data_AF-A0A2N8SVR9-F1
#
_entry.id   AF-A0A2N8SVR9-F1
#
_cell.length_a   1.000
_cell.length_b   1.000
_cell.length_c   1.000
_cell.angle_alpha   90.00
_cell.angle_beta   90.00
_cell.angle_gamma   90.00
#
_symmetry.space_group_name_H-M   'P 1'
#
loop_
_entity.id
_entity.type
_entity.pdbx_description
1 polymer ?
#
loop_
_entity_poly.entity_id
_entity_poly.type
_entity_poly.pdbx_seq_one_letter_code
_entity_poly.pdbx_strand_id
1 'polypeptide(L)'
;MAKTDGPIAANTRTLSDIALQAASEDIWAQKYRLTRKDGTPIDESVDATWQRVARALAEVEPAKQREHWYERFLWALRHGAIPAGRIISNAGAQDYKPATSTINCTVSGTISDSMDDILGKVHEAGLTLKAGCGIGYEYSTLRPRGSFVSGAGAHTSGPLSFMDIFDKMCFTVSSAGGRRGAQMGTFDVGHPDVREFIRAKREDGRLRQFNLSLLITDEFMQAVEADAEWPLIFPVHTKEAAELNLQDAEQVLWREWPVHHDYIVRDDGLVACKIYGRVKARHLWDMIMVSTYDYAEPGFILIDRVNQLNNNWWCEAIRATNPCGEQPLPPYGSCLLGSINLTHFVIDPFGAEARFDWDTYREVVRVFTRMLDNVVEINGLPLAQQRHEIESKRRHGMGFLGLGSTLTLLKLRYGSPEACVFTEEVSREMALVGWEQALELSKEKGPAPLLTETFEVTAEMLRKRPEMKKDGYKVGDRVAGRVLHAKYSRYMQKIAEYAPELIEALAEQGARFTHHSSIAPTGTISLSLANNASNGIEPSFAHQYSRNLIRPGRKAKEKIEVFSYELLAYRTLINPRAKPGSTEPGEKLPDYFITADDVSPTQHVDIQAAAQRWVDSSISKTANVPTDYPFEAFKDIYRYAWRQGLKGCTTFRFNPAAFQGVLVKEADLEKTLYRFTLEDGSVVELKGNQEVEYDGEVNTAANLFDALKEGYYGKY
;
A
#
# COMPACT_ATOMS: atom_id res chain seq x y z
N MET A 1 60.96 20.56 21.49
CA MET A 1 59.57 20.13 21.75
C MET A 1 58.67 20.81 20.74
N ALA A 2 58.35 20.10 19.66
CA ALA A 2 57.50 20.59 18.58
C ALA A 2 56.02 20.41 18.99
N LYS A 3 55.24 21.49 18.91
CA LYS A 3 53.77 21.42 18.82
C LYS A 3 53.39 21.91 17.42
N THR A 4 53.00 20.96 16.59
CA THR A 4 52.35 21.19 15.30
C THR A 4 50.84 21.18 15.54
N ASP A 5 50.26 22.34 15.77
CA ASP A 5 48.81 22.54 15.64
C ASP A 5 48.52 22.80 14.15
N GLY A 6 48.14 21.73 13.44
CA GLY A 6 47.60 21.85 12.09
C GLY A 6 46.16 22.36 12.15
N PRO A 7 45.72 23.19 11.19
CA PRO A 7 44.33 23.66 11.15
C PRO A 7 43.42 22.46 10.86
N ILE A 8 42.48 22.19 11.76
CA ILE A 8 41.37 21.26 11.51
C ILE A 8 40.51 21.92 10.42
N ALA A 9 40.67 21.46 9.18
CA ALA A 9 39.81 21.85 8.09
C ALA A 9 38.37 21.45 8.44
N ALA A 10 37.49 22.43 8.66
CA ALA A 10 36.06 22.20 8.77
C ALA A 10 35.59 21.54 7.46
N ASN A 11 35.11 20.31 7.55
CA ASN A 11 34.67 19.52 6.41
C ASN A 11 33.37 20.17 5.89
N THR A 12 33.46 20.98 4.84
CA THR A 12 32.34 21.75 4.22
C THR A 12 31.37 20.88 3.40
N ARG A 13 31.33 19.57 3.65
CA ARG A 13 30.45 18.65 2.90
C ARG A 13 29.04 18.67 3.47
N THR A 14 28.07 18.63 2.57
CA THR A 14 26.63 18.70 2.84
C THR A 14 25.93 17.47 2.24
N LEU A 15 24.66 17.23 2.62
CA LEU A 15 23.89 16.13 2.03
C LEU A 15 23.71 16.28 0.50
N SER A 16 23.76 17.51 -0.02
CA SER A 16 23.72 17.78 -1.47
C SER A 16 24.97 17.32 -2.23
N ASP A 17 26.07 17.01 -1.55
CA ASP A 17 27.29 16.49 -2.18
C ASP A 17 27.24 14.97 -2.42
N ILE A 18 26.19 14.29 -1.97
CA ILE A 18 26.02 12.83 -2.15
C ILE A 18 25.46 12.57 -3.55
N ALA A 19 26.34 12.16 -4.47
CA ALA A 19 25.94 11.74 -5.80
C ALA A 19 25.01 10.52 -5.78
N LEU A 20 24.14 10.42 -6.79
CA LEU A 20 23.38 9.20 -7.05
C LEU A 20 24.34 8.03 -7.28
N GLN A 21 24.09 6.90 -6.61
CA GLN A 21 24.85 5.68 -6.87
C GLN A 21 24.43 5.06 -8.21
N ALA A 22 25.35 4.33 -8.86
CA ALA A 22 25.13 3.76 -10.19
C ALA A 22 23.84 2.91 -10.30
N ALA A 23 23.53 2.13 -9.26
CA ALA A 23 22.29 1.34 -9.22
C ALA A 23 21.02 2.21 -9.23
N SER A 24 21.06 3.39 -8.58
CA SER A 24 19.96 4.34 -8.58
C SER A 24 19.77 5.00 -9.94
N GLU A 25 20.87 5.43 -10.57
CA GLU A 25 20.88 6.00 -11.91
C GLU A 25 20.35 5.01 -12.96
N ASP A 26 20.80 3.75 -12.91
CA ASP A 26 20.37 2.69 -13.83
C ASP A 26 18.86 2.43 -13.72
N ILE A 27 18.33 2.37 -12.50
CA ILE A 27 16.89 2.12 -12.29
C ILE A 27 16.08 3.34 -12.71
N TRP A 28 16.55 4.57 -12.45
CA TRP A 28 15.92 5.77 -12.98
C TRP A 28 15.89 5.74 -14.51
N ALA A 29 17.03 5.47 -15.14
CA ALA A 29 17.17 5.40 -16.59
C ALA A 29 16.25 4.35 -17.22
N GLN A 30 16.08 3.20 -16.57
CA GLN A 30 15.23 2.13 -17.07
C GLN A 30 13.73 2.37 -16.84
N LYS A 31 13.35 2.98 -15.71
CA LYS A 31 11.95 3.02 -15.25
C LYS A 31 11.26 4.38 -15.40
N TYR A 32 12.03 5.47 -15.35
CA TYR A 32 11.48 6.82 -15.20
C TYR A 32 11.96 7.81 -16.26
N ARG A 33 13.15 7.60 -16.84
CA ARG A 33 13.65 8.43 -17.93
C ARG A 33 12.74 8.31 -19.16
N LEU A 34 12.21 9.44 -19.61
CA LEU A 34 11.45 9.48 -20.85
C LEU A 34 12.39 9.35 -22.05
N THR A 35 12.04 8.45 -22.97
CA THR A 35 12.78 8.20 -24.22
C THR A 35 11.84 8.20 -25.41
N ARG A 36 12.37 8.53 -26.58
CA ARG A 36 11.71 8.34 -27.88
C ARG A 36 11.65 6.85 -28.23
N LYS A 37 10.85 6.51 -29.25
CA LYS A 37 10.73 5.13 -29.77
C LYS A 37 12.06 4.53 -30.23
N ASP A 38 12.99 5.35 -30.69
CA ASP A 38 14.34 4.94 -31.12
C ASP A 38 15.32 4.78 -29.95
N GLY A 39 14.88 5.01 -28.70
CA GLY A 39 15.70 4.94 -27.51
C GLY A 39 16.40 6.25 -27.13
N THR A 40 16.29 7.30 -27.95
CA THR A 40 16.90 8.61 -27.66
C THR A 40 16.28 9.21 -26.39
N PRO A 41 17.09 9.59 -25.39
CA PRO A 41 16.60 10.27 -24.20
C PRO A 41 15.91 11.60 -24.50
N ILE A 42 14.76 11.82 -23.85
CA ILE A 42 14.12 13.14 -23.72
C ILE A 42 14.54 13.76 -22.39
N ASP A 43 14.45 12.98 -21.31
CA ASP A 43 14.98 13.42 -20.02
C ASP A 43 16.49 13.15 -19.99
N GLU A 44 17.31 14.20 -19.94
CA GLU A 44 18.78 14.05 -19.91
C GLU A 44 19.30 13.66 -18.53
N SER A 45 18.61 14.09 -17.47
CA SER A 45 18.95 13.86 -16.06
C SER A 45 17.69 13.69 -15.21
N VAL A 46 17.85 13.30 -13.95
CA VAL A 46 16.75 13.26 -12.97
C VAL A 46 16.10 14.64 -12.82
N ASP A 47 16.89 15.72 -12.85
CA ASP A 47 16.35 17.08 -12.80
C ASP A 47 15.53 17.44 -14.05
N ALA A 48 15.94 16.98 -15.23
CA ALA A 48 15.13 17.13 -16.45
C ALA A 48 13.77 16.41 -16.32
N THR A 49 13.76 15.21 -15.71
CA THR A 49 12.50 14.54 -15.34
C THR A 49 11.65 15.40 -14.40
N TRP A 50 12.24 16.02 -13.37
CA TRP A 50 11.52 16.91 -12.47
C TRP A 50 10.96 18.15 -13.18
N GLN A 51 11.75 18.78 -14.06
CA GLN A 51 11.30 19.92 -14.87
C GLN A 51 10.10 19.56 -15.74
N ARG A 52 10.13 18.40 -16.43
CA ARG A 52 9.00 17.91 -17.23
C ARG A 52 7.75 17.70 -16.38
N VAL A 53 7.88 17.01 -15.25
CA VAL A 53 6.75 16.72 -14.34
C VAL A 53 6.18 18.01 -13.76
N ALA A 54 7.02 18.92 -13.27
CA ALA A 54 6.59 20.23 -12.76
C ALA A 54 5.85 21.04 -13.82
N ARG A 55 6.36 21.07 -15.06
CA ARG A 55 5.73 21.79 -16.17
C ARG A 55 4.35 21.22 -16.50
N ALA A 56 4.25 19.90 -16.66
CA ALA A 56 2.99 19.24 -16.96
C ALA A 56 1.91 19.48 -15.87
N LEU A 57 2.30 19.47 -14.59
CA LEU A 57 1.37 19.74 -13.49
C LEU A 57 1.01 21.22 -13.37
N ALA A 58 1.92 22.13 -13.73
CA ALA A 58 1.66 23.56 -13.74
C ALA A 58 0.75 23.98 -14.91
N GLU A 59 0.72 23.25 -16.02
CA GLU A 59 -0.16 23.53 -17.18
C GLU A 59 -1.65 23.41 -16.87
N VAL A 60 -1.99 22.62 -15.84
CA VAL A 60 -3.34 22.50 -15.26
C VAL A 60 -3.80 23.82 -14.64
N GLU A 61 -2.87 24.65 -14.18
CA GLU A 61 -3.19 25.94 -13.55
C GLU A 61 -3.67 26.97 -14.58
N PRO A 62 -4.44 27.99 -14.13
CA PRO A 62 -4.80 29.12 -14.98
C PRO A 62 -3.56 29.77 -15.60
N ALA A 63 -3.64 30.20 -16.86
CA ALA A 63 -2.51 30.68 -17.65
C ALA A 63 -1.59 31.69 -16.92
N LYS A 64 -2.17 32.59 -16.12
CA LYS A 64 -1.44 33.63 -15.35
C LYS A 64 -0.62 33.09 -14.18
N GLN A 65 -0.94 31.90 -13.67
CA GLN A 65 -0.27 31.29 -12.52
C GLN A 65 0.70 30.16 -12.91
N ARG A 66 0.72 29.73 -14.19
CA ARG A 66 1.49 28.56 -14.64
C ARG A 66 2.98 28.68 -14.33
N GLU A 67 3.59 29.84 -14.56
CA GLU A 67 5.03 29.98 -14.30
C GLU A 67 5.35 29.98 -12.81
N HIS A 68 4.55 30.68 -12.01
CA HIS A 68 4.67 30.65 -10.55
C HIS A 68 4.59 29.22 -10.01
N TRP A 69 3.58 28.45 -10.43
CA TRP A 69 3.43 27.08 -9.96
C TRP A 69 4.46 26.13 -10.54
N TYR A 70 4.95 26.36 -11.76
CA TYR A 70 6.10 25.61 -12.28
C TYR A 70 7.33 25.76 -11.39
N GLU A 71 7.71 26.99 -11.03
CA GLU A 71 8.85 27.26 -10.15
C GLU A 71 8.66 26.61 -8.77
N ARG A 72 7.46 26.74 -8.20
CA ARG A 72 7.11 26.18 -6.89
C ARG A 72 7.11 24.65 -6.90
N PHE A 73 6.53 24.02 -7.92
CA PHE A 73 6.51 22.56 -8.05
C PHE A 73 7.91 22.00 -8.28
N LEU A 74 8.71 22.66 -9.11
CA LEU A 74 10.11 22.26 -9.32
C LEU A 74 10.93 22.42 -8.04
N TRP A 75 10.71 23.49 -7.27
CA TRP A 75 11.30 23.66 -5.95
C TRP A 75 10.94 22.50 -5.04
N ALA A 76 9.66 22.14 -4.91
CA ALA A 76 9.23 21.05 -4.03
C ALA A 76 9.82 19.68 -4.45
N LEU A 77 9.86 19.39 -5.76
CA LEU A 77 10.49 18.17 -6.29
C LEU A 77 11.97 18.07 -5.89
N ARG A 78 12.70 19.19 -5.97
CA ARG A 78 14.11 19.28 -5.56
C ARG A 78 14.31 19.23 -4.04
N HIS A 79 13.27 19.52 -3.26
CA HIS A 79 13.26 19.49 -1.79
C HIS A 79 12.58 18.22 -1.24
N GLY A 80 12.52 17.15 -2.03
CA GLY A 80 12.14 15.82 -1.54
C GLY A 80 10.69 15.42 -1.81
N ALA A 81 9.86 16.23 -2.48
CA ALA A 81 8.58 15.76 -2.97
C ALA A 81 8.77 14.78 -4.13
N ILE A 82 8.27 13.55 -4.00
CA ILE A 82 8.40 12.51 -5.03
C ILE A 82 7.00 12.00 -5.37
N PRO A 83 6.39 12.49 -6.46
CA PRO A 83 5.17 11.88 -7.02
C PRO A 83 5.33 10.38 -7.25
N ALA A 84 4.22 9.64 -7.19
CA ALA A 84 4.26 8.21 -7.46
C ALA A 84 4.83 7.88 -8.85
N GLY A 85 5.36 6.66 -8.98
CA GLY A 85 6.11 6.26 -10.15
C GLY A 85 5.37 6.43 -11.49
N ARG A 86 4.05 6.26 -11.56
CA ARG A 86 3.30 6.51 -12.82
C ARG A 86 3.22 7.99 -13.16
N ILE A 87 3.09 8.87 -12.17
CA ILE A 87 3.15 10.33 -12.38
C ILE A 87 4.53 10.71 -12.95
N ILE A 88 5.62 10.24 -12.34
CA ILE A 88 6.99 10.50 -12.81
C ILE A 88 7.18 10.01 -14.26
N SER A 89 6.72 8.80 -14.56
CA SER A 89 6.89 8.19 -15.90
C SER A 89 6.02 8.80 -17.00
N ASN A 90 4.86 9.38 -16.66
CA ASN A 90 3.80 9.68 -17.65
C ASN A 90 3.34 11.15 -17.71
N ALA A 91 3.51 11.96 -16.66
CA ALA A 91 3.13 13.37 -16.71
C ALA A 91 3.98 14.13 -17.75
N GLY A 92 3.35 14.74 -18.75
CA GLY A 92 4.05 15.41 -19.86
C GLY A 92 4.67 14.46 -20.88
N ALA A 93 4.26 13.19 -20.91
CA ALA A 93 4.76 12.18 -21.84
C ALA A 93 3.75 11.81 -22.95
N GLN A 94 2.63 12.52 -23.06
CA GLN A 94 1.49 12.15 -23.90
C GLN A 94 1.85 11.98 -25.39
N ASP A 95 2.77 12.81 -25.91
CA ASP A 95 3.26 12.71 -27.29
C ASP A 95 4.01 11.39 -27.59
N TYR A 96 4.52 10.73 -26.54
CA TYR A 96 5.30 9.49 -26.63
C TYR A 96 4.54 8.27 -26.09
N LYS A 97 3.65 8.49 -25.12
CA LYS A 97 2.86 7.49 -24.40
C LYS A 97 1.39 7.96 -24.31
N PRO A 98 0.62 7.91 -25.41
CA PRO A 98 -0.68 8.59 -25.48
C PRO A 98 -1.81 7.92 -24.68
N ALA A 99 -1.64 6.66 -24.27
CA ALA A 99 -2.67 5.87 -23.61
C ALA A 99 -2.21 5.31 -22.25
N THR A 100 -1.52 6.13 -21.46
CA THR A 100 -1.06 5.77 -20.11
C THR A 100 -1.73 6.62 -19.04
N SER A 101 -1.99 5.99 -17.90
CA SER A 101 -2.52 6.65 -16.71
C SER A 101 -1.40 7.22 -15.84
N THR A 102 -1.65 8.33 -15.16
CA THR A 102 -0.78 8.84 -14.08
C THR A 102 -1.10 8.18 -12.74
N ILE A 103 -2.16 7.37 -12.66
CA ILE A 103 -2.61 6.65 -11.47
C ILE A 103 -1.94 5.26 -11.41
N ASN A 104 -1.51 4.86 -10.21
CA ASN A 104 -0.78 3.60 -10.00
C ASN A 104 -1.71 2.38 -9.90
N CYS A 105 -2.81 2.50 -9.17
CA CYS A 105 -3.72 1.39 -8.88
C CYS A 105 -5.17 1.87 -8.80
N THR A 106 -6.12 0.94 -8.86
CA THR A 106 -7.55 1.19 -8.66
C THR A 106 -8.17 0.04 -7.86
N VAL A 107 -9.42 0.21 -7.44
CA VAL A 107 -10.30 -0.88 -7.01
C VAL A 107 -11.39 -1.07 -8.06
N SER A 108 -11.73 -2.33 -8.34
CA SER A 108 -12.80 -2.70 -9.26
C SER A 108 -14.16 -2.14 -8.78
N GLY A 109 -15.12 -2.00 -9.68
CA GLY A 109 -16.52 -1.92 -9.28
C GLY A 109 -16.93 -3.18 -8.48
N THR A 110 -18.01 -3.08 -7.70
CA THR A 110 -18.60 -4.23 -7.00
C THR A 110 -18.91 -5.35 -8.00
N ILE A 111 -18.47 -6.57 -7.70
CA ILE A 111 -18.76 -7.74 -8.52
C ILE A 111 -20.12 -8.28 -8.08
N SER A 112 -21.13 -8.10 -8.91
CA SER A 112 -22.48 -8.60 -8.65
C SER A 112 -22.54 -10.09 -8.96
N ASP A 113 -23.37 -10.82 -8.21
CA ASP A 113 -23.50 -12.27 -8.29
C ASP A 113 -24.31 -12.72 -9.53
N SER A 114 -23.76 -12.44 -10.71
CA SER A 114 -24.32 -12.79 -12.02
C SER A 114 -23.22 -13.03 -13.03
N MET A 115 -23.44 -13.91 -14.01
CA MET A 115 -22.39 -14.21 -14.98
C MET A 115 -22.05 -13.02 -15.88
N ASP A 116 -23.07 -12.23 -16.25
CA ASP A 116 -22.90 -11.04 -17.07
C ASP A 116 -21.99 -10.01 -16.38
N ASP A 117 -22.28 -9.68 -15.12
CA ASP A 117 -21.47 -8.71 -14.38
C ASP A 117 -20.06 -9.25 -14.09
N ILE A 118 -19.91 -10.53 -13.69
CA ILE A 118 -18.58 -11.14 -13.46
C ILE A 118 -17.69 -11.00 -14.70
N LEU A 119 -18.19 -11.38 -15.88
CA LEU A 119 -17.41 -11.28 -17.12
C LEU A 119 -17.24 -9.82 -17.57
N GLY A 120 -18.22 -8.96 -17.31
CA GLY A 120 -18.11 -7.51 -17.48
C GLY A 120 -16.95 -6.92 -16.65
N LYS A 121 -16.79 -7.33 -15.39
CA LYS A 121 -15.68 -6.94 -14.51
C LYS A 121 -14.33 -7.45 -14.99
N VAL A 122 -14.28 -8.65 -15.58
CA VAL A 122 -13.05 -9.14 -16.23
C VAL A 122 -12.65 -8.24 -17.39
N HIS A 123 -13.61 -7.79 -18.20
CA HIS A 123 -13.34 -6.86 -19.30
C HIS A 123 -12.86 -5.48 -18.80
N GLU A 124 -13.54 -4.90 -17.81
CA GLU A 124 -13.11 -3.65 -17.14
C GLU A 124 -11.69 -3.75 -16.58
N ALA A 125 -11.36 -4.89 -15.96
CA ALA A 125 -10.05 -5.18 -15.42
C ALA A 125 -8.96 -5.25 -16.51
N GLY A 126 -9.24 -5.90 -17.64
CA GLY A 126 -8.31 -5.95 -18.78
C GLY A 126 -7.96 -4.57 -19.32
N LEU A 127 -8.95 -3.66 -19.44
CA LEU A 127 -8.73 -2.28 -19.86
C LEU A 127 -7.87 -1.49 -18.85
N THR A 128 -8.13 -1.70 -17.56
CA THR A 128 -7.43 -1.03 -16.46
C THR A 128 -5.97 -1.49 -16.35
N LEU A 129 -5.71 -2.79 -16.45
CA LEU A 129 -4.35 -3.36 -16.45
C LEU A 129 -3.56 -2.89 -17.68
N LYS A 130 -4.20 -2.85 -18.85
CA LYS A 130 -3.61 -2.33 -20.09
C LYS A 130 -3.16 -0.88 -19.93
N ALA A 131 -3.92 -0.03 -19.22
CA ALA A 131 -3.55 1.35 -18.94
C ALA A 131 -2.40 1.50 -17.93
N GLY A 132 -1.97 0.41 -17.30
CA GLY A 132 -0.83 0.40 -16.38
C GLY A 132 -1.17 0.31 -14.90
N CYS A 133 -2.46 0.20 -14.55
CA CYS A 133 -2.92 0.25 -13.17
C CYS A 133 -2.99 -1.16 -12.55
N GLY A 134 -2.54 -1.32 -11.30
CA GLY A 134 -2.87 -2.51 -10.49
C GLY A 134 -4.30 -2.46 -9.96
N ILE A 135 -4.91 -3.59 -9.62
CA ILE A 135 -6.36 -3.65 -9.31
C ILE A 135 -6.68 -4.44 -8.04
N GLY A 136 -7.49 -3.87 -7.16
CA GLY A 136 -8.11 -4.58 -6.03
C GLY A 136 -9.54 -5.02 -6.30
N TYR A 137 -9.96 -6.13 -5.70
CA TYR A 137 -11.30 -6.72 -5.85
C TYR A 137 -11.84 -7.21 -4.51
N GLU A 138 -13.17 -7.22 -4.40
CA GLU A 138 -13.95 -7.86 -3.34
C GLU A 138 -14.69 -9.03 -3.99
N TYR A 139 -14.48 -10.26 -3.49
CA TYR A 139 -15.09 -11.46 -4.07
C TYR A 139 -16.17 -12.11 -3.17
N SER A 140 -16.44 -11.56 -2.00
CA SER A 140 -17.41 -12.12 -1.05
C SER A 140 -18.86 -11.78 -1.35
N THR A 141 -19.10 -10.91 -2.33
CA THR A 141 -20.42 -10.72 -2.94
C THR A 141 -20.90 -11.92 -3.78
N LEU A 142 -19.99 -12.81 -4.19
CA LEU A 142 -20.33 -13.98 -5.02
C LEU A 142 -20.84 -15.13 -4.15
N ARG A 143 -21.91 -15.81 -4.60
CA ARG A 143 -22.56 -16.85 -3.78
C ARG A 143 -21.64 -18.05 -3.48
N PRO A 144 -21.82 -18.71 -2.32
CA PRO A 144 -20.97 -19.83 -1.92
C PRO A 144 -21.04 -21.01 -2.88
N ARG A 145 -19.95 -21.77 -2.98
CA ARG A 145 -19.89 -23.02 -3.75
C ARG A 145 -21.03 -23.96 -3.37
N GLY A 146 -21.63 -24.59 -4.38
CA GLY A 146 -22.75 -25.50 -4.19
C GLY A 146 -24.10 -24.81 -4.00
N SER A 147 -24.16 -23.46 -3.97
CA SER A 147 -25.43 -22.74 -3.97
C SER A 147 -26.15 -22.91 -5.31
N PHE A 148 -27.48 -22.99 -5.27
CA PHE A 148 -28.31 -23.20 -6.45
C PHE A 148 -28.36 -21.95 -7.35
N VAL A 149 -28.40 -22.16 -8.66
CA VAL A 149 -28.49 -21.11 -9.69
C VAL A 149 -29.77 -21.33 -10.49
N SER A 150 -30.83 -20.60 -10.12
CA SER A 150 -32.18 -20.83 -10.65
C SER A 150 -32.28 -20.73 -12.18
N GLY A 151 -31.53 -19.80 -12.80
CA GLY A 151 -31.55 -19.62 -14.25
C GLY A 151 -30.91 -20.77 -15.05
N ALA A 152 -29.95 -21.49 -14.45
CA ALA A 152 -29.22 -22.59 -15.08
C ALA A 152 -29.70 -23.98 -14.61
N GLY A 153 -30.50 -24.05 -13.54
CA GLY A 153 -30.89 -25.31 -12.91
C GLY A 153 -29.70 -26.12 -12.37
N ALA A 154 -28.61 -25.45 -12.01
CA ALA A 154 -27.34 -26.04 -11.61
C ALA A 154 -26.80 -25.43 -10.32
N HIS A 155 -25.66 -25.93 -9.83
CA HIS A 155 -24.97 -25.39 -8.65
C HIS A 155 -23.69 -24.66 -9.06
N THR A 156 -23.37 -23.56 -8.37
CA THR A 156 -22.17 -22.77 -8.67
C THR A 156 -20.88 -23.43 -8.19
N SER A 157 -19.76 -23.12 -8.87
CA SER A 157 -18.39 -23.50 -8.46
C SER A 157 -17.82 -22.60 -7.35
N GLY A 158 -18.50 -21.50 -7.02
CA GLY A 158 -18.12 -20.56 -5.97
C GLY A 158 -17.08 -19.50 -6.42
N PRO A 159 -16.75 -18.54 -5.54
CA PRO A 159 -16.00 -17.33 -5.91
C PRO A 159 -14.59 -17.61 -6.45
N LEU A 160 -13.86 -18.55 -5.84
CA LEU A 160 -12.48 -18.84 -6.21
C LEU A 160 -12.33 -19.35 -7.65
N SER A 161 -13.33 -20.08 -8.17
CA SER A 161 -13.32 -20.53 -9.56
C SER A 161 -13.41 -19.36 -10.55
N PHE A 162 -14.11 -18.28 -10.18
CA PHE A 162 -14.17 -17.07 -11.00
C PHE A 162 -12.90 -16.25 -10.86
N MET A 163 -12.28 -16.21 -9.68
CA MET A 163 -10.96 -15.58 -9.49
C MET A 163 -9.90 -16.13 -10.45
N ASP A 164 -9.97 -17.43 -10.79
CA ASP A 164 -9.05 -18.05 -11.76
C ASP A 164 -9.15 -17.40 -13.16
N ILE A 165 -10.33 -16.88 -13.55
CA ILE A 165 -10.51 -16.14 -14.81
C ILE A 165 -9.75 -14.80 -14.76
N PHE A 166 -9.85 -14.07 -13.65
CA PHE A 166 -9.14 -12.81 -13.46
C PHE A 166 -7.62 -13.03 -13.36
N ASP A 167 -7.17 -14.12 -12.75
CA ASP A 167 -5.75 -14.48 -12.67
C ASP A 167 -5.18 -14.72 -14.08
N LYS A 168 -5.88 -15.52 -14.91
CA LYS A 168 -5.48 -15.77 -16.30
C LYS A 168 -5.52 -14.51 -17.15
N MET A 169 -6.55 -13.69 -17.01
CA MET A 169 -6.64 -12.41 -17.71
C MET A 169 -5.44 -11.51 -17.38
N CYS A 170 -5.09 -11.36 -16.09
CA CYS A 170 -3.95 -10.54 -15.68
C CYS A 170 -2.61 -11.11 -16.15
N PHE A 171 -2.47 -12.44 -16.18
CA PHE A 171 -1.29 -13.09 -16.73
C PHE A 171 -1.14 -12.81 -18.24
N THR A 172 -2.25 -12.80 -18.99
CA THR A 172 -2.24 -12.55 -20.44
C THR A 172 -2.02 -11.07 -20.79
N VAL A 173 -2.61 -10.14 -20.03
CA VAL A 173 -2.50 -8.70 -20.31
C VAL A 173 -1.15 -8.17 -19.81
N SER A 174 -0.21 -7.95 -20.72
CA SER A 174 1.01 -7.21 -20.41
C SER A 174 0.67 -5.75 -20.07
N SER A 175 0.93 -5.33 -18.83
CA SER A 175 0.67 -3.97 -18.37
C SER A 175 1.62 -2.98 -19.08
N ALA A 176 1.13 -1.76 -19.38
CA ALA A 176 1.89 -0.74 -20.10
C ALA A 176 3.28 -0.49 -19.47
N GLY A 177 4.31 -0.51 -20.33
CA GLY A 177 5.72 -0.35 -19.94
C GLY A 177 6.44 -1.65 -19.57
N GLY A 178 5.93 -2.82 -20.00
CA GLY A 178 6.58 -4.12 -19.81
C GLY A 178 6.56 -4.63 -18.37
N ARG A 179 5.63 -4.13 -17.55
CA ARG A 179 5.43 -4.59 -16.16
C ARG A 179 4.40 -5.72 -16.15
N ARG A 180 4.55 -6.68 -15.23
CA ARG A 180 3.48 -7.65 -14.94
C ARG A 180 2.34 -6.93 -14.20
N GLY A 181 1.10 -7.32 -14.48
CA GLY A 181 -0.05 -6.83 -13.72
C GLY A 181 0.02 -7.29 -12.25
N ALA A 182 -0.54 -6.51 -11.34
CA ALA A 182 -0.62 -6.84 -9.92
C ALA A 182 -2.06 -6.67 -9.46
N GLN A 183 -2.57 -7.66 -8.72
CA GLN A 183 -3.95 -7.68 -8.25
C GLN A 183 -4.03 -7.91 -6.74
N MET A 184 -5.12 -7.47 -6.11
CA MET A 184 -5.48 -7.82 -4.73
C MET A 184 -6.86 -8.46 -4.71
N GLY A 185 -6.97 -9.64 -4.10
CA GLY A 185 -8.25 -10.28 -3.81
C GLY A 185 -8.55 -10.13 -2.33
N THR A 186 -9.68 -9.49 -2.01
CA THR A 186 -10.18 -9.40 -0.63
C THR A 186 -11.38 -10.32 -0.41
N PHE A 187 -11.49 -10.85 0.80
CA PHE A 187 -12.52 -11.83 1.15
C PHE A 187 -12.96 -11.71 2.61
N ASP A 188 -14.26 -11.73 2.86
CA ASP A 188 -14.88 -11.70 4.20
C ASP A 188 -14.56 -12.96 5.00
N VAL A 189 -14.13 -12.76 6.25
CA VAL A 189 -13.81 -13.85 7.17
C VAL A 189 -15.03 -14.70 7.57
N GLY A 190 -16.24 -14.16 7.41
CA GLY A 190 -17.52 -14.84 7.61
C GLY A 190 -18.07 -15.54 6.37
N HIS A 191 -17.45 -15.43 5.19
CA HIS A 191 -17.97 -16.09 4.00
C HIS A 191 -17.85 -17.64 4.10
N PRO A 192 -18.82 -18.45 3.64
CA PRO A 192 -18.76 -19.91 3.78
C PRO A 192 -17.54 -20.57 3.11
N ASP A 193 -17.07 -20.01 2.00
CA ASP A 193 -15.87 -20.46 1.28
C ASP A 193 -14.54 -19.86 1.80
N VAL A 194 -14.54 -19.23 3.00
CA VAL A 194 -13.34 -18.58 3.56
C VAL A 194 -12.17 -19.55 3.74
N ARG A 195 -12.47 -20.83 4.04
CA ARG A 195 -11.44 -21.85 4.29
C ARG A 195 -10.68 -22.18 3.02
N GLU A 196 -11.39 -22.27 1.90
CA GLU A 196 -10.81 -22.44 0.57
C GLU A 196 -9.97 -21.22 0.20
N PHE A 197 -10.45 -20.01 0.46
CA PHE A 197 -9.70 -18.78 0.21
C PHE A 197 -8.36 -18.74 0.97
N ILE A 198 -8.37 -19.09 2.27
CA ILE A 198 -7.14 -19.17 3.09
C ILE A 198 -6.13 -20.16 2.51
N ARG A 199 -6.61 -21.27 1.93
CA ARG A 199 -5.75 -22.34 1.41
C ARG A 199 -5.38 -22.15 -0.05
N ALA A 200 -5.92 -21.15 -0.75
CA ALA A 200 -5.86 -21.05 -2.21
C ALA A 200 -4.43 -21.07 -2.77
N LYS A 201 -3.48 -20.40 -2.11
CA LYS A 201 -2.07 -20.34 -2.52
C LYS A 201 -1.21 -21.52 -2.07
N ARG A 202 -1.78 -22.49 -1.35
CA ARG A 202 -1.11 -23.78 -1.10
C ARG A 202 -1.08 -24.66 -2.34
N GLU A 203 -1.97 -24.39 -3.29
CA GLU A 203 -1.98 -25.03 -4.59
C GLU A 203 -0.95 -24.34 -5.51
N ASP A 204 0.06 -25.09 -5.94
CA ASP A 204 1.12 -24.57 -6.79
C ASP A 204 0.57 -24.02 -8.11
N GLY A 205 0.82 -22.73 -8.37
CA GLY A 205 0.43 -22.10 -9.62
C GLY A 205 -0.88 -21.32 -9.59
N ARG A 206 -1.66 -21.43 -8.52
CA ARG A 206 -2.98 -20.83 -8.45
C ARG A 206 -2.96 -19.42 -7.84
N LEU A 207 -3.75 -18.50 -8.42
CA LEU A 207 -3.90 -17.10 -8.00
C LEU A 207 -2.56 -16.34 -7.83
N ARG A 208 -1.57 -16.61 -8.68
CA ARG A 208 -0.23 -16.01 -8.58
C ARG A 208 -0.20 -14.51 -8.86
N GLN A 209 -1.16 -14.00 -9.63
CA GLN A 209 -1.23 -12.57 -9.95
C GLN A 209 -1.91 -11.76 -8.83
N PHE A 210 -2.44 -12.43 -7.80
CA PHE A 210 -3.11 -11.80 -6.66
C PHE A 210 -2.22 -11.81 -5.44
N ASN A 211 -2.23 -10.71 -4.68
CA ASN A 211 -2.08 -10.76 -3.23
C ASN A 211 -3.45 -11.08 -2.63
N LEU A 212 -3.53 -11.95 -1.63
CA LEU A 212 -4.80 -12.29 -0.97
C LEU A 212 -4.88 -11.64 0.40
N SER A 213 -6.04 -11.11 0.78
CA SER A 213 -6.25 -10.56 2.11
C SER A 213 -7.66 -10.83 2.64
N LEU A 214 -7.77 -11.07 3.95
CA LEU A 214 -9.05 -11.23 4.62
C LEU A 214 -9.54 -9.90 5.19
N LEU A 215 -10.84 -9.67 5.05
CA LEU A 215 -11.58 -8.61 5.70
C LEU A 215 -11.95 -9.10 7.10
N ILE A 216 -11.15 -8.68 8.08
CA ILE A 216 -11.27 -9.05 9.48
C ILE A 216 -12.11 -8.00 10.21
N THR A 217 -13.16 -8.44 10.90
CA THR A 217 -14.03 -7.57 11.72
C THR A 217 -13.56 -7.54 13.17
N ASP A 218 -13.91 -6.48 13.90
CA ASP A 218 -13.69 -6.38 15.34
C ASP A 218 -14.42 -7.52 16.08
N GLU A 219 -15.60 -7.91 15.60
CA GLU A 219 -16.39 -9.00 16.16
C GLU A 219 -15.69 -10.36 16.02
N PHE A 220 -15.07 -10.64 14.88
CA PHE A 220 -14.29 -11.88 14.71
C PHE A 220 -13.11 -11.92 15.68
N MET A 221 -12.38 -10.81 15.83
CA MET A 221 -11.27 -10.74 16.77
C MET A 221 -11.72 -10.94 18.22
N GLN A 222 -12.87 -10.37 18.60
CA GLN A 222 -13.48 -10.61 19.92
C GLN A 222 -13.88 -12.08 20.10
N ALA A 223 -14.45 -12.72 19.07
CA ALA A 223 -14.79 -14.14 19.11
C ALA A 223 -13.54 -15.04 19.25
N VAL A 224 -12.42 -14.67 18.64
CA VAL A 224 -11.12 -15.36 18.79
C VAL A 224 -10.61 -15.26 20.23
N GLU A 225 -10.65 -14.08 20.84
CA GLU A 225 -10.24 -13.87 22.24
C GLU A 225 -11.11 -14.70 23.20
N ALA A 226 -12.43 -14.67 22.99
CA ALA A 226 -13.43 -15.34 23.83
C ALA A 226 -13.59 -16.86 23.56
N ASP A 227 -12.87 -17.42 22.58
CA ASP A 227 -13.05 -18.81 22.11
C ASP A 227 -14.50 -19.16 21.72
N ALA A 228 -15.19 -18.16 21.14
CA ALA A 228 -16.58 -18.27 20.73
C ALA A 228 -16.73 -19.00 19.39
N GLU A 229 -17.97 -19.37 19.07
CA GLU A 229 -18.31 -19.79 17.72
C GLU A 229 -18.42 -18.58 16.79
N TRP A 230 -18.01 -18.79 15.54
CA TRP A 230 -18.07 -17.83 14.45
C TRP A 230 -19.04 -18.34 13.38
N PRO A 231 -20.11 -17.58 13.07
CA PRO A 231 -21.07 -17.98 12.05
C PRO A 231 -20.50 -17.71 10.64
N LEU A 232 -20.65 -18.70 9.75
CA LEU A 232 -20.41 -18.54 8.32
C LEU A 232 -21.72 -18.14 7.65
N ILE A 233 -21.71 -17.02 6.93
CA ILE A 233 -22.91 -16.31 6.51
C ILE A 233 -22.87 -15.87 5.05
N PHE A 234 -24.04 -15.80 4.42
CA PHE A 234 -24.21 -15.15 3.12
C PHE A 234 -25.60 -14.47 3.04
N PRO A 235 -25.74 -13.32 2.36
CA PRO A 235 -27.02 -12.61 2.25
C PRO A 235 -28.18 -13.47 1.77
N VAL A 236 -29.36 -13.24 2.34
CA VAL A 236 -30.62 -13.87 1.93
C VAL A 236 -31.16 -13.13 0.72
N HIS A 237 -31.21 -13.82 -0.42
CA HIS A 237 -31.84 -13.27 -1.61
C HIS A 237 -33.36 -13.13 -1.39
N THR A 238 -33.98 -12.08 -1.92
CA THR A 238 -35.43 -11.80 -1.80
C THR A 238 -36.31 -13.00 -2.16
N LYS A 239 -35.92 -13.75 -3.20
CA LYS A 239 -36.57 -15.00 -3.65
C LYS A 239 -36.47 -16.17 -2.66
N GLU A 240 -35.50 -16.17 -1.75
CA GLU A 240 -35.28 -17.22 -0.74
C GLU A 240 -35.91 -16.87 0.61
N ALA A 241 -36.44 -15.65 0.76
CA ALA A 241 -36.94 -15.15 2.05
C ALA A 241 -38.09 -15.97 2.63
N ALA A 242 -38.91 -16.61 1.79
CA ALA A 242 -40.01 -17.46 2.23
C ALA A 242 -39.55 -18.80 2.82
N GLU A 243 -38.30 -19.19 2.61
CA GLU A 243 -37.73 -20.45 3.08
C GLU A 243 -37.11 -20.34 4.49
N LEU A 244 -37.00 -19.12 5.02
CA LEU A 244 -36.30 -18.82 6.28
C LEU A 244 -37.18 -18.05 7.26
N ASN A 245 -37.01 -18.34 8.55
CA ASN A 245 -37.55 -17.47 9.60
C ASN A 245 -36.56 -16.34 9.87
N LEU A 246 -36.83 -15.15 9.34
CA LEU A 246 -35.95 -13.97 9.47
C LEU A 246 -35.76 -13.46 10.91
N GLN A 247 -36.63 -13.89 11.84
CA GLN A 247 -36.55 -13.54 13.26
C GLN A 247 -35.79 -14.59 14.08
N ASP A 248 -35.46 -15.74 13.49
CA ASP A 248 -34.68 -16.79 14.15
C ASP A 248 -33.18 -16.48 14.04
N ALA A 249 -32.59 -16.04 15.16
CA ALA A 249 -31.18 -15.73 15.26
C ALA A 249 -30.26 -16.94 15.04
N GLU A 250 -30.79 -18.17 15.12
CA GLU A 250 -30.02 -19.37 14.79
C GLU A 250 -29.91 -19.63 13.28
N GLN A 251 -30.80 -19.02 12.48
CA GLN A 251 -30.85 -19.14 11.03
C GLN A 251 -30.34 -17.89 10.30
N VAL A 252 -30.58 -16.69 10.84
CA VAL A 252 -30.33 -15.41 10.17
C VAL A 252 -29.63 -14.42 11.10
N LEU A 253 -28.60 -13.76 10.59
CA LEU A 253 -27.91 -12.65 11.24
C LEU A 253 -28.01 -11.38 10.40
N TRP A 254 -28.13 -10.23 11.05
CA TRP A 254 -28.18 -8.93 10.39
C TRP A 254 -26.79 -8.30 10.36
N ARG A 255 -26.26 -8.01 9.17
CA ARG A 255 -24.87 -7.55 8.97
C ARG A 255 -24.77 -6.38 8.00
N GLU A 256 -23.67 -5.65 8.10
CA GLU A 256 -23.25 -4.70 7.08
C GLU A 256 -22.90 -5.48 5.80
N TRP A 257 -23.43 -5.07 4.66
CA TRP A 257 -23.14 -5.69 3.37
C TRP A 257 -22.98 -4.62 2.29
N PRO A 258 -22.06 -4.77 1.31
CA PRO A 258 -21.83 -3.73 0.31
C PRO A 258 -22.97 -3.56 -0.71
N VAL A 259 -23.90 -4.52 -0.76
CA VAL A 259 -24.95 -4.60 -1.76
C VAL A 259 -26.30 -4.77 -1.08
N HIS A 260 -27.26 -3.91 -1.42
CA HIS A 260 -28.61 -3.95 -0.85
C HIS A 260 -29.66 -4.42 -1.86
N HIS A 261 -29.37 -4.37 -3.16
CA HIS A 261 -30.30 -4.81 -4.20
C HIS A 261 -30.47 -6.33 -4.14
N ASP A 262 -31.69 -6.80 -4.44
CA ASP A 262 -32.07 -8.22 -4.45
C ASP A 262 -31.94 -8.99 -3.13
N TYR A 263 -31.51 -8.34 -2.04
CA TYR A 263 -31.41 -8.92 -0.71
C TYR A 263 -32.47 -8.36 0.25
N ILE A 264 -32.68 -9.06 1.37
CA ILE A 264 -33.56 -8.58 2.44
C ILE A 264 -32.80 -7.58 3.32
N VAL A 265 -33.27 -6.33 3.35
CA VAL A 265 -32.63 -5.21 4.04
C VAL A 265 -33.60 -4.62 5.06
N ARG A 266 -33.09 -4.33 6.27
CA ARG A 266 -33.81 -3.63 7.34
C ARG A 266 -33.68 -2.13 7.17
N ASP A 267 -34.62 -1.37 7.74
CA ASP A 267 -34.64 0.10 7.65
C ASP A 267 -33.34 0.80 8.10
N ASP A 268 -32.55 0.17 8.97
CA ASP A 268 -31.26 0.70 9.45
C ASP A 268 -30.04 0.27 8.61
N GLY A 269 -30.29 -0.25 7.41
CA GLY A 269 -29.29 -0.61 6.41
C GLY A 269 -28.64 -1.98 6.59
N LEU A 270 -29.00 -2.74 7.64
CA LEU A 270 -28.46 -4.09 7.80
C LEU A 270 -29.14 -5.07 6.84
N VAL A 271 -28.36 -5.99 6.29
CA VAL A 271 -28.81 -7.06 5.39
C VAL A 271 -28.95 -8.35 6.18
N ALA A 272 -30.03 -9.08 5.95
CA ALA A 272 -30.23 -10.41 6.51
C ALA A 272 -29.30 -11.41 5.80
N CYS A 273 -28.50 -12.13 6.57
CA CYS A 273 -27.59 -13.15 6.08
C CYS A 273 -27.94 -14.51 6.70
N LYS A 274 -28.13 -15.52 5.84
CA LYS A 274 -28.35 -16.91 6.23
C LYS A 274 -27.07 -17.47 6.84
N ILE A 275 -27.21 -18.22 7.93
CA ILE A 275 -26.12 -18.97 8.55
C ILE A 275 -26.00 -20.33 7.84
N TYR A 276 -24.85 -20.57 7.20
CA TYR A 276 -24.52 -21.84 6.53
C TYR A 276 -23.88 -22.85 7.49
N GLY A 277 -23.29 -22.37 8.57
CA GLY A 277 -22.65 -23.19 9.60
C GLY A 277 -21.95 -22.34 10.63
N ARG A 278 -21.42 -22.99 11.67
CA ARG A 278 -20.61 -22.35 12.72
C ARG A 278 -19.26 -23.05 12.83
N VAL A 279 -18.24 -22.29 13.16
CA VAL A 279 -16.87 -22.78 13.35
C VAL A 279 -16.29 -22.16 14.60
N LYS A 280 -15.42 -22.84 15.34
CA LYS A 280 -14.69 -22.16 16.42
C LYS A 280 -13.83 -21.04 15.85
N ALA A 281 -13.99 -19.82 16.37
CA ALA A 281 -13.26 -18.65 15.88
C ALA A 281 -11.75 -18.87 15.96
N ARG A 282 -11.26 -19.48 17.06
CA ARG A 282 -9.84 -19.86 17.21
C ARG A 282 -9.34 -20.86 16.18
N HIS A 283 -10.16 -21.82 15.76
CA HIS A 283 -9.77 -22.76 14.71
C HIS A 283 -9.62 -22.04 13.36
N LEU A 284 -10.56 -21.14 13.03
CA LEU A 284 -10.43 -20.33 11.82
C LEU A 284 -9.19 -19.42 11.91
N TRP A 285 -8.97 -18.78 13.05
CA TRP A 285 -7.78 -17.97 13.34
C TRP A 285 -6.48 -18.76 13.16
N ASP A 286 -6.35 -19.93 13.78
CA ASP A 286 -5.15 -20.74 13.69
C ASP A 286 -4.90 -21.18 12.24
N MET A 287 -5.94 -21.51 11.47
CA MET A 287 -5.80 -21.84 10.05
C MET A 287 -5.27 -20.64 9.22
N ILE A 288 -5.76 -19.44 9.52
CA ILE A 288 -5.25 -18.22 8.90
C ILE A 288 -3.78 -18.02 9.28
N MET A 289 -3.47 -18.07 10.58
CA MET A 289 -2.12 -17.87 11.12
C MET A 289 -1.12 -18.87 10.58
N VAL A 290 -1.46 -20.16 10.47
CA VAL A 290 -0.58 -21.16 9.84
C VAL A 290 -0.31 -20.78 8.39
N SER A 291 -1.34 -20.39 7.63
CA SER A 291 -1.15 -19.96 6.23
C SER A 291 -0.22 -18.76 6.12
N THR A 292 -0.45 -17.72 6.92
CA THR A 292 0.40 -16.52 6.91
C THR A 292 1.80 -16.79 7.43
N TYR A 293 1.97 -17.70 8.39
CA TYR A 293 3.28 -18.08 8.91
C TYR A 293 4.12 -18.86 7.88
N ASP A 294 3.46 -19.70 7.07
CA ASP A 294 4.11 -20.53 6.07
C ASP A 294 4.27 -19.83 4.71
N TYR A 295 3.29 -19.03 4.29
CA TYR A 295 3.14 -18.45 2.94
C TYR A 295 2.88 -16.93 2.94
N ALA A 296 3.12 -16.21 4.05
CA ALA A 296 2.91 -14.75 4.23
C ALA A 296 1.55 -14.21 3.78
N GLU A 297 0.59 -15.09 3.52
CA GLU A 297 -0.74 -14.79 3.00
C GLU A 297 -1.77 -15.80 3.55
N PRO A 298 -3.04 -15.38 3.70
CA PRO A 298 -3.58 -14.06 3.35
C PRO A 298 -3.15 -12.95 4.33
N GLY A 299 -3.04 -11.73 3.81
CA GLY A 299 -2.85 -10.49 4.57
C GLY A 299 -4.13 -10.03 5.29
N PHE A 300 -4.02 -9.13 6.27
CA PHE A 300 -5.12 -8.77 7.16
C PHE A 300 -5.55 -7.33 6.97
N ILE A 301 -6.84 -7.14 6.70
CA ILE A 301 -7.47 -5.83 6.60
C ILE A 301 -8.52 -5.75 7.72
N LEU A 302 -8.29 -4.86 8.68
CA LEU A 302 -9.22 -4.60 9.79
C LEU A 302 -10.35 -3.70 9.26
N ILE A 303 -11.33 -4.32 8.61
CA ILE A 303 -12.26 -3.63 7.72
C ILE A 303 -13.22 -2.71 8.46
N ASP A 304 -13.56 -3.04 9.71
CA ASP A 304 -14.33 -2.18 10.58
C ASP A 304 -13.56 -0.90 10.91
N ARG A 305 -12.26 -1.01 11.18
CA ARG A 305 -11.40 0.14 11.48
C ARG A 305 -11.26 1.05 10.26
N VAL A 306 -11.11 0.47 9.08
CA VAL A 306 -11.11 1.18 7.79
C VAL A 306 -12.39 1.99 7.61
N ASN A 307 -13.57 1.37 7.76
CA ASN A 307 -14.85 2.04 7.54
C ASN A 307 -15.23 3.03 8.65
N GLN A 308 -14.87 2.74 9.91
CA GLN A 308 -15.09 3.65 11.05
C GLN A 308 -14.33 4.97 10.86
N LEU A 309 -13.13 4.93 10.28
CA LEU A 309 -12.26 6.08 10.04
C LEU A 309 -12.31 6.61 8.61
N ASN A 310 -13.16 6.05 7.73
CA ASN A 310 -13.35 6.57 6.38
C ASN A 310 -13.99 7.96 6.46
N ASN A 311 -13.37 8.96 5.81
CA ASN A 311 -13.92 10.31 5.81
C ASN A 311 -15.26 10.40 5.09
N ASN A 312 -15.53 9.50 4.13
CA ASN A 312 -16.76 9.47 3.34
C ASN A 312 -17.77 8.41 3.81
N TRP A 313 -17.75 8.10 5.11
CA TRP A 313 -18.52 7.02 5.76
C TRP A 313 -20.03 6.94 5.44
N TRP A 314 -20.64 8.01 4.93
CA TRP A 314 -22.08 8.10 4.67
C TRP A 314 -22.50 7.70 3.25
N CYS A 315 -21.59 7.75 2.28
CA CYS A 315 -21.91 7.56 0.86
C CYS A 315 -21.17 6.39 0.21
N GLU A 316 -20.36 5.65 0.97
CA GLU A 316 -19.63 4.51 0.46
C GLU A 316 -19.28 3.52 1.59
N ALA A 317 -19.05 2.27 1.19
CA ALA A 317 -18.47 1.24 2.03
C ALA A 317 -17.18 0.76 1.36
N ILE A 318 -16.11 0.68 2.16
CA ILE A 318 -14.82 0.17 1.69
C ILE A 318 -14.78 -1.32 2.00
N ARG A 319 -14.52 -2.14 0.98
CA ARG A 319 -14.35 -3.59 1.13
C ARG A 319 -13.20 -4.17 0.32
N ALA A 320 -12.44 -3.34 -0.37
CA ALA A 320 -11.24 -3.75 -1.05
C ALA A 320 -10.15 -2.69 -0.87
N THR A 321 -8.93 -3.08 -1.19
CA THR A 321 -7.75 -2.21 -1.22
C THR A 321 -7.02 -2.39 -2.53
N ASN A 322 -6.24 -1.40 -2.93
CA ASN A 322 -5.25 -1.54 -3.98
C ASN A 322 -4.24 -2.68 -3.64
N PRO A 323 -3.44 -3.16 -4.63
CA PRO A 323 -2.51 -4.29 -4.48
C PRO A 323 -1.59 -4.30 -3.26
N CYS A 324 -1.22 -3.13 -2.72
CA CYS A 324 -0.25 -3.01 -1.63
C CYS A 324 -0.86 -2.72 -0.25
N GLY A 325 -2.19 -2.54 -0.13
CA GLY A 325 -2.87 -2.41 1.17
C GLY A 325 -2.93 -0.99 1.77
N GLU A 326 -2.24 -0.01 1.17
CA GLU A 326 -2.12 1.36 1.69
C GLU A 326 -3.34 2.25 1.37
N GLN A 327 -4.14 1.87 0.37
CA GLN A 327 -5.37 2.57 0.03
C GLN A 327 -6.55 1.59 -0.09
N PRO A 328 -7.25 1.40 1.03
CA PRO A 328 -8.62 0.92 1.02
C PRO A 328 -9.47 1.92 0.23
N LEU A 329 -10.13 1.45 -0.83
CA LEU A 329 -10.82 2.30 -1.80
C LEU A 329 -12.25 1.80 -2.05
N PRO A 330 -13.20 2.71 -2.34
CA PRO A 330 -14.54 2.33 -2.72
C PRO A 330 -14.54 1.68 -4.12
N PRO A 331 -15.66 1.08 -4.54
CA PRO A 331 -15.83 0.62 -5.93
C PRO A 331 -15.41 1.70 -6.93
N TYR A 332 -14.60 1.33 -7.94
CA TYR A 332 -13.99 2.23 -8.93
C TYR A 332 -13.02 3.30 -8.38
N GLY A 333 -12.72 3.29 -7.09
CA GLY A 333 -11.78 4.20 -6.46
C GLY A 333 -10.37 4.07 -7.05
N SER A 334 -9.63 5.19 -7.05
CA SER A 334 -8.33 5.30 -7.72
C SER A 334 -7.23 5.74 -6.77
N CYS A 335 -6.04 5.19 -6.97
CA CYS A 335 -4.89 5.33 -6.08
C CYS A 335 -3.91 6.39 -6.57
N LEU A 336 -4.20 7.63 -6.19
CA LEU A 336 -3.32 8.78 -6.41
C LEU A 336 -2.36 8.93 -5.23
N LEU A 337 -1.05 8.83 -5.48
CA LEU A 337 -0.03 8.74 -4.43
C LEU A 337 1.14 9.71 -4.65
N GLY A 338 1.80 10.04 -3.54
CA GLY A 338 3.06 10.78 -3.52
C GLY A 338 3.78 10.57 -2.20
N SER A 339 5.11 10.72 -2.17
CA SER A 339 5.90 10.56 -0.94
C SER A 339 6.91 11.68 -0.78
N ILE A 340 7.04 12.20 0.45
CA ILE A 340 8.08 13.14 0.83
C ILE A 340 9.30 12.37 1.34
N ASN A 341 10.48 12.62 0.78
CA ASN A 341 11.73 12.06 1.29
C ASN A 341 12.20 12.80 2.55
N LEU A 342 12.01 12.19 3.71
CA LEU A 342 12.29 12.83 5.00
C LEU A 342 13.77 13.17 5.22
N THR A 343 14.70 12.53 4.48
CA THR A 343 16.13 12.76 4.68
C THR A 343 16.59 14.15 4.26
N HIS A 344 15.80 14.87 3.43
CA HIS A 344 16.10 16.24 3.02
C HIS A 344 15.89 17.28 4.13
N PHE A 345 15.20 16.90 5.20
CA PHE A 345 14.82 17.83 6.27
C PHE A 345 15.67 17.61 7.53
N VAL A 346 16.79 16.89 7.45
CA VAL A 346 17.71 16.79 8.59
C VAL A 346 18.79 17.87 8.51
N ILE A 347 18.84 18.71 9.53
CA ILE A 347 19.91 19.67 9.76
C ILE A 347 20.96 19.05 10.69
N ASP A 348 22.24 19.24 10.38
CA ASP A 348 23.37 18.67 11.13
C ASP A 348 23.30 17.13 11.27
N PRO A 349 23.14 16.37 10.17
CA PRO A 349 22.97 14.91 10.24
C PRO A 349 24.16 14.25 10.95
N PHE A 350 23.87 13.37 11.90
CA PHE A 350 24.81 12.69 12.80
C PHE A 350 25.57 13.59 13.78
N GLY A 351 25.37 14.92 13.72
CA GLY A 351 26.05 15.89 14.56
C GLY A 351 25.54 15.94 15.99
N ALA A 352 25.94 16.97 16.72
CA ALA A 352 25.50 17.21 18.09
C ALA A 352 24.14 17.91 18.14
N GLU A 353 23.83 18.72 17.12
CA GLU A 353 22.61 19.53 17.01
C GLU A 353 21.67 18.99 15.92
N ALA A 354 21.77 17.68 15.64
CA ALA A 354 20.97 16.96 14.66
C ALA A 354 19.48 17.16 14.95
N ARG A 355 18.75 17.77 14.03
CA ARG A 355 17.33 18.10 14.19
C ARG A 355 16.58 18.12 12.87
N PHE A 356 15.25 18.12 12.95
CA PHE A 356 14.38 18.14 11.79
C PHE A 356 13.94 19.58 11.42
N ASP A 357 13.98 19.93 10.13
CA ASP A 357 13.53 21.20 9.57
C ASP A 357 12.02 21.15 9.32
N TRP A 358 11.26 21.47 10.37
CA TRP A 358 9.82 21.48 10.32
C TRP A 358 9.25 22.52 9.36
N ASP A 359 9.89 23.69 9.20
CA ASP A 359 9.34 24.78 8.40
C ASP A 359 9.41 24.44 6.91
N THR A 360 10.57 23.96 6.44
CA THR A 360 10.71 23.50 5.06
C THR A 360 9.85 22.28 4.78
N TYR A 361 9.70 21.36 5.75
CA TYR A 361 8.81 20.20 5.63
C TYR A 361 7.36 20.61 5.40
N ARG A 362 6.81 21.51 6.23
CA ARG A 362 5.44 22.02 6.08
C ARG A 362 5.24 22.69 4.73
N GLU A 363 6.21 23.49 4.27
CA GLU A 363 6.11 24.16 2.98
C GLU A 363 6.10 23.16 1.81
N VAL A 364 6.93 22.11 1.87
CA VAL A 364 6.89 21.03 0.87
C VAL A 364 5.54 20.31 0.88
N VAL A 365 4.96 20.03 2.05
CA VAL A 365 3.61 19.44 2.17
C VAL A 365 2.57 20.32 1.47
N ARG A 366 2.55 21.65 1.72
CA ARG A 366 1.58 22.57 1.10
C ARG A 366 1.67 22.55 -0.43
N VAL A 367 2.88 22.70 -0.96
CA VAL A 367 3.10 22.73 -2.42
C VAL A 367 2.77 21.37 -3.04
N PHE A 368 3.18 20.29 -2.40
CA PHE A 368 2.97 18.95 -2.91
C PHE A 368 1.48 18.53 -2.87
N THR A 369 0.71 19.00 -1.88
CA THR A 369 -0.75 18.81 -1.86
C THR A 369 -1.40 19.43 -3.09
N ARG A 370 -0.98 20.65 -3.51
CA ARG A 370 -1.47 21.26 -4.76
C ARG A 370 -1.04 20.46 -5.99
N MET A 371 0.19 19.96 -6.03
CA MET A 371 0.65 19.10 -7.13
C MET A 371 -0.23 17.85 -7.29
N LEU A 372 -0.53 17.16 -6.19
CA LEU A 372 -1.40 15.97 -6.21
C LEU A 372 -2.83 16.34 -6.62
N ASP A 373 -3.38 17.46 -6.15
CA ASP A 373 -4.69 17.95 -6.63
C ASP A 373 -4.71 18.16 -8.16
N ASN A 374 -3.61 18.67 -8.74
CA ASN A 374 -3.52 18.85 -10.20
C ASN A 374 -3.41 17.52 -10.97
N VAL A 375 -2.88 16.45 -10.37
CA VAL A 375 -2.82 15.13 -11.02
C VAL A 375 -4.22 14.59 -11.31
N VAL A 376 -5.22 14.95 -10.50
CA VAL A 376 -6.63 14.57 -10.73
C VAL A 376 -7.07 14.96 -12.15
N GLU A 377 -6.65 16.12 -12.65
CA GLU A 377 -7.01 16.64 -13.97
C GLU A 377 -6.33 15.90 -15.14
N ILE A 378 -5.22 15.21 -14.87
CA ILE A 378 -4.44 14.47 -15.88
C ILE A 378 -4.35 12.97 -15.57
N ASN A 379 -5.38 12.42 -14.90
CA ASN A 379 -5.40 11.06 -14.38
C ASN A 379 -5.18 9.98 -15.46
N GLY A 380 -5.77 10.14 -16.65
CA GLY A 380 -5.65 9.17 -17.75
C GLY A 380 -6.30 7.80 -17.49
N LEU A 381 -7.28 7.72 -16.59
CA LEU A 381 -7.99 6.49 -16.25
C LEU A 381 -8.90 6.02 -17.40
N PRO A 382 -8.92 4.73 -17.74
CA PRO A 382 -9.64 4.24 -18.92
C PRO A 382 -11.17 4.19 -18.73
N LEU A 383 -11.66 3.93 -17.52
CA LEU A 383 -13.09 3.77 -17.25
C LEU A 383 -13.74 5.09 -16.81
N ALA A 384 -14.96 5.35 -17.28
CA ALA A 384 -15.69 6.58 -16.92
C ALA A 384 -16.01 6.66 -15.43
N GLN A 385 -16.33 5.53 -14.81
CA GLN A 385 -16.63 5.42 -13.39
C GLN A 385 -15.40 5.73 -12.53
N GLN A 386 -14.20 5.28 -12.95
CA GLN A 386 -12.95 5.61 -12.27
C GLN A 386 -12.64 7.11 -12.36
N ARG A 387 -12.87 7.72 -13.53
CA ARG A 387 -12.74 9.18 -13.72
C ARG A 387 -13.71 9.95 -12.84
N HIS A 388 -14.98 9.54 -12.82
CA HIS A 388 -15.98 10.15 -11.95
C HIS A 388 -15.60 10.08 -10.46
N GLU A 389 -15.14 8.92 -9.99
CA GLU A 389 -14.72 8.74 -8.60
C GLU A 389 -13.56 9.67 -8.20
N ILE A 390 -12.50 9.75 -9.02
CA ILE A 390 -11.35 10.61 -8.71
C ILE A 390 -11.70 12.09 -8.83
N GLU A 391 -12.53 12.50 -9.80
CA GLU A 391 -12.93 13.90 -10.00
C GLU A 391 -13.92 14.38 -8.93
N SER A 392 -14.86 13.53 -8.52
CA SER A 392 -15.89 13.87 -7.52
C SER A 392 -15.33 13.97 -6.10
N LYS A 393 -14.40 13.06 -5.75
CA LYS A 393 -13.87 12.94 -4.38
C LYS A 393 -12.47 13.52 -4.21
N ARG A 394 -11.71 13.63 -5.31
CA ARG A 394 -10.35 14.20 -5.38
C ARG A 394 -9.37 13.57 -4.38
N ARG A 395 -9.58 12.30 -4.07
CA ARG A 395 -8.75 11.56 -3.09
C ARG A 395 -7.31 11.49 -3.56
N HIS A 396 -6.40 11.71 -2.63
CA HIS A 396 -5.01 11.36 -2.81
C HIS A 396 -4.44 10.79 -1.51
N GLY A 397 -3.25 10.23 -1.61
CA GLY A 397 -2.49 9.69 -0.50
C GLY A 397 -1.07 10.21 -0.54
N MET A 398 -0.84 11.29 0.19
CA MET A 398 0.49 11.75 0.52
C MET A 398 1.02 10.94 1.69
N GLY A 399 2.22 10.39 1.51
CA GLY A 399 2.98 9.75 2.55
C GLY A 399 4.40 10.28 2.57
N PHE A 400 5.29 9.48 3.13
CA PHE A 400 6.70 9.78 3.18
C PHE A 400 7.53 8.51 3.07
N LEU A 401 8.79 8.69 2.68
CA LEU A 401 9.82 7.66 2.65
C LEU A 401 11.05 8.11 3.42
N GLY A 402 11.97 7.20 3.65
CA GLY A 402 13.23 7.49 4.32
C GLY A 402 13.09 7.66 5.82
N LEU A 403 12.03 7.15 6.45
CA LEU A 403 11.86 7.26 7.91
C LEU A 403 13.03 6.62 8.66
N GLY A 404 13.38 5.37 8.35
CA GLY A 404 14.51 4.67 8.97
C GLY A 404 15.84 5.38 8.74
N SER A 405 16.07 5.87 7.52
CA SER A 405 17.25 6.69 7.22
C SER A 405 17.27 7.99 8.04
N THR A 406 16.13 8.68 8.14
CA THR A 406 16.00 9.96 8.87
C THR A 406 16.23 9.76 10.36
N LEU A 407 15.65 8.72 10.96
CA LEU A 407 15.90 8.35 12.35
C LEU A 407 17.40 8.10 12.59
N THR A 408 18.06 7.37 11.68
CA THR A 408 19.51 7.12 11.74
C THR A 408 20.32 8.42 11.65
N LEU A 409 19.95 9.35 10.76
CA LEU A 409 20.55 10.67 10.61
C LEU A 409 20.36 11.54 11.87
N LEU A 410 19.23 11.39 12.57
CA LEU A 410 18.93 12.03 13.86
C LEU A 410 19.50 11.27 15.07
N LYS A 411 20.23 10.17 14.84
CA LYS A 411 20.82 9.28 15.88
C LYS A 411 19.76 8.64 16.78
N LEU A 412 18.54 8.49 16.29
CA LEU A 412 17.45 7.77 16.94
C LEU A 412 17.44 6.31 16.49
N ARG A 413 17.29 5.40 17.45
CA ARG A 413 17.19 3.96 17.15
C ARG A 413 15.79 3.65 16.63
N TYR A 414 15.68 3.04 15.45
CA TYR A 414 14.37 2.62 14.92
C TYR A 414 13.64 1.72 15.93
N GLY A 415 12.34 1.96 16.13
CA GLY A 415 11.52 1.21 17.09
C GLY A 415 11.73 1.57 18.56
N SER A 416 12.52 2.59 18.88
CA SER A 416 12.58 3.17 20.23
C SER A 416 11.33 4.02 20.52
N PRO A 417 10.99 4.29 21.79
CA PRO A 417 9.92 5.22 22.14
C PRO A 417 10.09 6.60 21.50
N GLU A 418 11.32 7.12 21.45
CA GLU A 418 11.64 8.41 20.83
C GLU A 418 11.41 8.40 19.32
N ALA A 419 11.75 7.28 18.65
CA ALA A 419 11.45 7.10 17.23
C ALA A 419 9.94 7.02 16.96
N CYS A 420 9.15 6.43 17.87
CA CYS A 420 7.70 6.39 17.77
C CYS A 420 7.10 7.80 17.91
N VAL A 421 7.58 8.59 18.88
CA VAL A 421 7.18 10.00 19.04
C VAL A 421 7.48 10.79 17.78
N PHE A 422 8.72 10.73 17.26
CA PHE A 422 9.08 11.42 16.02
C PHE A 422 8.20 11.00 14.83
N THR A 423 7.92 9.69 14.70
CA THR A 423 7.07 9.16 13.63
C THR A 423 5.64 9.72 13.72
N GLU A 424 5.08 9.78 14.93
CA GLU A 424 3.78 10.39 15.16
C GLU A 424 3.79 11.89 14.82
N GLU A 425 4.82 12.63 15.24
CA GLU A 425 4.93 14.07 14.98
C GLU A 425 5.02 14.39 13.49
N VAL A 426 5.90 13.71 12.74
CA VAL A 426 6.01 13.88 11.28
C VAL A 426 4.68 13.58 10.59
N SER A 427 4.01 12.52 11.00
CA SER A 427 2.71 12.13 10.43
C SER A 427 1.61 13.15 10.76
N ARG A 428 1.61 13.69 11.99
CA ARG A 428 0.67 14.73 12.44
C ARG A 428 0.85 16.02 11.66
N GLU A 429 2.07 16.52 11.53
CA GLU A 429 2.35 17.75 10.80
C GLU A 429 1.95 17.63 9.32
N MET A 430 2.20 16.46 8.69
CA MET A 430 1.73 16.17 7.34
C MET A 430 0.20 16.30 7.23
N ALA A 431 -0.54 15.69 8.16
CA ALA A 431 -1.99 15.68 8.15
C ALA A 431 -2.57 17.08 8.39
N LEU A 432 -2.10 17.79 9.40
CA LEU A 432 -2.60 19.13 9.75
C LEU A 432 -2.39 20.12 8.60
N VAL A 433 -1.16 20.21 8.09
CA VAL A 433 -0.84 21.09 6.95
C VAL A 433 -1.60 20.67 5.69
N GLY A 434 -1.79 19.37 5.48
CA GLY A 434 -2.61 18.83 4.41
C GLY A 434 -4.04 19.36 4.45
N TRP A 435 -4.70 19.29 5.60
CA TRP A 435 -6.09 19.76 5.75
C TRP A 435 -6.22 21.28 5.72
N GLU A 436 -5.24 22.03 6.23
CA GLU A 436 -5.16 23.48 6.03
C GLU A 436 -5.10 23.80 4.53
N GLN A 437 -4.25 23.11 3.79
CA GLN A 437 -4.13 23.30 2.35
C GLN A 437 -5.39 22.83 1.60
N ALA A 438 -6.12 21.85 2.13
CA ALA A 438 -7.42 21.45 1.60
C ALA A 438 -8.43 22.60 1.65
N LEU A 439 -8.44 23.36 2.74
CA LEU A 439 -9.30 24.54 2.90
C LEU A 439 -8.87 25.67 1.97
N GLU A 440 -7.58 25.99 1.89
CA GLU A 440 -7.07 27.07 1.03
C GLU A 440 -7.31 26.79 -0.45
N LEU A 441 -7.03 25.57 -0.92
CA LEU A 441 -7.36 25.16 -2.29
C LEU A 441 -8.86 25.14 -2.55
N SER A 442 -9.68 24.83 -1.52
CA SER A 442 -11.13 24.89 -1.65
C SER A 442 -11.65 26.31 -1.83
N LYS A 443 -11.06 27.29 -1.14
CA LYS A 443 -11.38 28.72 -1.32
C LYS A 443 -10.98 29.20 -2.72
N GLU A 444 -9.86 28.73 -3.24
CA GLU A 444 -9.35 29.14 -4.56
C GLU A 444 -10.06 28.42 -5.74
N LYS A 445 -10.17 27.10 -5.66
CA LYS A 445 -10.57 26.22 -6.78
C LYS A 445 -11.94 25.55 -6.57
N GLY A 446 -12.57 25.76 -5.42
CA GLY A 446 -13.78 25.07 -4.99
C GLY A 446 -13.50 23.73 -4.27
N PRO A 447 -14.42 23.28 -3.40
CA PRO A 447 -14.30 22.00 -2.71
C PRO A 447 -14.44 20.81 -3.69
N ALA A 448 -14.15 19.61 -3.20
CA ALA A 448 -14.48 18.37 -3.90
C ALA A 448 -16.00 18.36 -4.22
N PRO A 449 -16.42 18.05 -5.47
CA PRO A 449 -17.83 18.08 -5.87
C PRO A 449 -18.77 17.37 -4.90
N LEU A 450 -18.41 16.17 -4.42
CA LEU A 450 -19.19 15.40 -3.44
C LEU A 450 -19.57 16.22 -2.19
N LEU A 451 -18.67 17.09 -1.72
CA LEU A 451 -18.89 17.85 -0.49
C LEU A 451 -19.87 19.02 -0.66
N THR A 452 -20.17 19.41 -1.90
CA THR A 452 -21.18 20.43 -2.22
C THR A 452 -22.60 19.87 -2.26
N GLU A 453 -22.73 18.55 -2.35
CA GLU A 453 -24.01 17.86 -2.44
C GLU A 453 -24.74 17.85 -1.09
N THR A 454 -26.05 17.57 -1.13
CA THR A 454 -26.89 17.42 0.05
C THR A 454 -27.48 16.01 0.10
N PHE A 455 -27.31 15.36 1.24
CA PHE A 455 -27.71 13.99 1.49
C PHE A 455 -28.91 13.94 2.43
N GLU A 456 -29.78 12.96 2.22
CA GLU A 456 -30.84 12.64 3.15
C GLU A 456 -30.28 11.82 4.31
N VAL A 457 -30.64 12.20 5.54
CA VAL A 457 -30.27 11.46 6.75
C VAL A 457 -31.07 10.16 6.80
N THR A 458 -30.36 9.04 6.79
CA THR A 458 -30.97 7.70 6.87
C THR A 458 -30.88 7.14 8.30
N ALA A 459 -31.69 6.10 8.60
CA ALA A 459 -31.55 5.40 9.88
C ALA A 459 -30.18 4.70 10.02
N GLU A 460 -29.60 4.25 8.90
CA GLU A 460 -28.24 3.73 8.86
C GLU A 460 -27.21 4.78 9.29
N MET A 461 -27.33 6.02 8.81
CA MET A 461 -26.44 7.11 9.24
C MET A 461 -26.53 7.36 10.74
N LEU A 462 -27.74 7.44 11.28
CA LEU A 462 -27.95 7.65 12.72
C LEU A 462 -27.47 6.47 13.58
N ARG A 463 -27.46 5.24 13.04
CA ARG A 463 -26.86 4.07 13.69
C ARG A 463 -25.34 4.13 13.67
N LYS A 464 -24.73 4.51 12.54
CA LYS A 464 -23.27 4.62 12.36
C LYS A 464 -22.68 5.82 13.10
N ARG A 465 -23.44 6.91 13.24
CA ARG A 465 -23.06 8.18 13.88
C ARG A 465 -24.17 8.64 14.84
N PRO A 466 -24.31 7.98 16.00
CA PRO A 466 -25.31 8.36 17.01
C PRO A 466 -25.18 9.81 17.52
N GLU A 467 -24.00 10.42 17.38
CA GLU A 467 -23.75 11.84 17.60
C GLU A 467 -24.64 12.76 16.75
N MET A 468 -24.98 12.40 15.50
CA MET A 468 -25.92 13.17 14.68
C MET A 468 -27.29 13.30 15.34
N LYS A 469 -27.76 12.24 16.00
CA LYS A 469 -29.03 12.25 16.73
C LYS A 469 -28.97 13.18 17.94
N LYS A 470 -27.82 13.26 18.61
CA LYS A 470 -27.61 14.19 19.74
C LYS A 470 -27.65 15.65 19.26
N ASP A 471 -27.17 15.90 18.05
CA ASP A 471 -27.22 17.22 17.41
C ASP A 471 -28.60 17.55 16.78
N GLY A 472 -29.57 16.65 16.93
CA GLY A 472 -30.97 16.89 16.58
C GLY A 472 -31.43 16.34 15.22
N TYR A 473 -30.56 15.69 14.45
CA TYR A 473 -30.92 15.10 13.16
C TYR A 473 -31.91 13.94 13.30
N LYS A 474 -32.84 13.86 12.34
CA LYS A 474 -33.87 12.84 12.20
C LYS A 474 -33.83 12.24 10.79
N VAL A 475 -34.40 11.04 10.65
CA VAL A 475 -34.55 10.40 9.33
C VAL A 475 -35.37 11.31 8.41
N GLY A 476 -34.90 11.53 7.19
CA GLY A 476 -35.50 12.42 6.20
C GLY A 476 -34.98 13.86 6.22
N ASP A 477 -34.23 14.26 7.25
CA ASP A 477 -33.55 15.55 7.25
C ASP A 477 -32.52 15.63 6.12
N ARG A 478 -32.16 16.84 5.72
CA ARG A 478 -31.17 17.09 4.67
C ARG A 478 -29.91 17.73 5.26
N VAL A 479 -28.74 17.21 4.91
CA VAL A 479 -27.45 17.68 5.41
C VAL A 479 -26.41 17.73 4.30
N ALA A 480 -25.59 18.78 4.29
CA ALA A 480 -24.55 18.96 3.27
C ALA A 480 -23.39 17.96 3.47
N GLY A 481 -22.81 17.47 2.38
CA GLY A 481 -21.68 16.54 2.40
C GLY A 481 -20.48 17.08 3.19
N ARG A 482 -20.16 18.38 3.05
CA ARG A 482 -19.12 19.05 3.85
C ARG A 482 -19.36 19.00 5.36
N VAL A 483 -20.62 19.00 5.82
CA VAL A 483 -20.95 18.88 7.25
C VAL A 483 -20.76 17.43 7.71
N LEU A 484 -21.23 16.46 6.92
CA LEU A 484 -21.01 15.03 7.17
C LEU A 484 -19.53 14.65 7.22
N HIS A 485 -18.73 15.25 6.34
CA HIS A 485 -17.28 15.09 6.29
C HIS A 485 -16.60 15.72 7.51
N ALA A 486 -16.76 17.03 7.71
CA ALA A 486 -16.00 17.75 8.73
C ALA A 486 -16.45 17.38 10.15
N LYS A 487 -17.76 17.32 10.42
CA LYS A 487 -18.30 17.14 11.78
C LYS A 487 -18.55 15.68 12.19
N TYR A 488 -18.78 14.78 11.22
CA TYR A 488 -19.19 13.40 11.52
C TYR A 488 -18.23 12.32 10.99
N SER A 489 -17.13 12.69 10.34
CA SER A 489 -15.99 11.78 10.18
C SER A 489 -15.23 11.68 11.50
N ARG A 490 -15.08 10.46 12.03
CA ARG A 490 -14.27 10.21 13.24
C ARG A 490 -12.80 10.56 13.06
N TYR A 491 -12.29 10.46 11.83
CA TYR A 491 -10.93 10.91 11.55
C TYR A 491 -10.83 12.44 11.58
N MET A 492 -11.79 13.17 11.00
CA MET A 492 -11.79 14.63 11.07
C MET A 492 -12.00 15.15 12.49
N GLN A 493 -12.77 14.44 13.32
CA GLN A 493 -12.91 14.79 14.75
C GLN A 493 -11.59 14.68 15.53
N LYS A 494 -10.67 13.82 15.10
CA LYS A 494 -9.32 13.78 15.65
C LYS A 494 -8.48 14.99 15.24
N ILE A 495 -8.64 15.45 14.00
CA ILE A 495 -8.02 16.72 13.56
C ILE A 495 -8.58 17.89 14.39
N ALA A 496 -9.88 17.86 14.74
CA ALA A 496 -10.52 18.87 15.58
C ALA A 496 -9.91 19.00 16.99
N GLU A 497 -9.31 17.93 17.54
CA GLU A 497 -8.60 17.99 18.83
C GLU A 497 -7.41 18.97 18.82
N TYR A 498 -6.87 19.27 17.63
CA TYR A 498 -5.69 20.12 17.44
C TYR A 498 -5.99 21.40 16.65
N ALA A 499 -6.95 21.34 15.73
CA ALA A 499 -7.34 22.45 14.86
C ALA A 499 -8.88 22.54 14.76
N PRO A 500 -9.59 22.88 15.85
CA PRO A 500 -11.06 22.92 15.84
C PRO A 500 -11.61 23.96 14.85
N GLU A 501 -10.97 25.14 14.77
CA GLU A 501 -11.35 26.22 13.84
C GLU A 501 -11.21 25.79 12.37
N LEU A 502 -10.23 24.93 12.05
CA LEU A 502 -10.08 24.38 10.71
C LEU A 502 -11.27 23.48 10.35
N ILE A 503 -11.74 22.66 11.28
CA ILE A 503 -12.89 21.77 11.06
C ILE A 503 -14.18 22.57 10.92
N GLU A 504 -14.36 23.64 11.69
CA GLU A 504 -15.48 24.56 11.52
C GLU A 504 -15.46 25.22 10.13
N ALA A 505 -14.32 25.75 9.71
CA ALA A 505 -14.16 26.35 8.39
C ALA A 505 -14.38 25.33 7.25
N LEU A 506 -13.94 24.08 7.42
CA LEU A 506 -14.20 23.00 6.47
C LEU A 506 -15.68 22.60 6.43
N ALA A 507 -16.41 22.67 7.54
CA ALA A 507 -17.85 22.41 7.55
C ALA A 507 -18.63 23.50 6.79
N GLU A 508 -18.14 24.73 6.78
CA GLU A 508 -18.72 25.86 6.05
C GLU A 508 -18.34 25.86 4.57
N GLN A 509 -17.04 25.75 4.27
CA GLN A 509 -16.50 25.86 2.90
C GLN A 509 -16.52 24.52 2.14
N GLY A 510 -16.24 23.42 2.83
CA GLY A 510 -15.86 22.12 2.25
C GLY A 510 -14.36 22.03 1.96
N ALA A 511 -13.81 20.81 1.98
CA ALA A 511 -12.41 20.54 1.64
C ALA A 511 -12.21 20.40 0.12
N ARG A 512 -11.01 20.69 -0.40
CA ARG A 512 -10.67 20.45 -1.82
C ARG A 512 -10.68 18.95 -2.17
N PHE A 513 -10.42 18.08 -1.21
CA PHE A 513 -10.35 16.63 -1.37
C PHE A 513 -10.90 15.93 -0.13
N THR A 514 -11.37 14.70 -0.27
CA THR A 514 -11.97 13.98 0.86
C THR A 514 -10.98 13.13 1.66
N HIS A 515 -9.82 12.81 1.07
CA HIS A 515 -8.73 12.07 1.70
C HIS A 515 -7.39 12.67 1.28
N HIS A 516 -6.45 12.74 2.23
CA HIS A 516 -5.15 13.38 2.08
C HIS A 516 -3.98 12.40 2.10
N SER A 517 -4.02 11.39 2.97
CA SER A 517 -2.81 10.74 3.47
C SER A 517 -2.81 9.22 3.29
N SER A 518 -1.69 8.68 2.84
CA SER A 518 -1.45 7.24 2.71
C SER A 518 0.04 6.99 2.60
N ILE A 519 0.53 5.94 3.27
CA ILE A 519 1.95 5.57 3.19
C ILE A 519 2.07 4.33 2.31
N ALA A 520 2.52 4.56 1.08
CA ALA A 520 2.74 3.54 0.07
C ALA A 520 4.10 2.85 0.20
N PRO A 521 4.28 1.64 -0.36
CA PRO A 521 5.61 1.08 -0.50
C PRO A 521 6.39 1.87 -1.56
N THR A 522 7.55 2.38 -1.19
CA THR A 522 8.34 3.26 -2.07
C THR A 522 9.53 2.57 -2.74
N GLY A 523 9.62 1.23 -2.72
CA GLY A 523 10.79 0.45 -3.15
C GLY A 523 11.54 0.96 -4.40
N THR A 524 10.84 1.17 -5.52
CA THR A 524 11.51 1.61 -6.77
C THR A 524 11.85 3.10 -6.76
N ILE A 525 10.95 3.97 -6.27
CA ILE A 525 11.20 5.42 -6.21
C ILE A 525 12.24 5.77 -5.15
N SER A 526 12.29 5.05 -4.02
CA SER A 526 13.27 5.25 -2.97
C SER A 526 14.67 4.92 -3.47
N LEU A 527 14.82 3.76 -4.11
CA LEU A 527 16.09 3.36 -4.68
C LEU A 527 16.56 4.32 -5.78
N SER A 528 15.69 4.71 -6.71
CA SER A 528 16.11 5.48 -7.89
C SER A 528 16.12 7.00 -7.74
N LEU A 529 15.15 7.56 -7.02
CA LEU A 529 14.95 9.01 -6.88
C LEU A 529 15.35 9.54 -5.50
N ALA A 530 15.41 8.67 -4.49
CA ALA A 530 15.88 9.02 -3.14
C ALA A 530 17.22 8.35 -2.77
N ASN A 531 17.98 7.92 -3.79
CA ASN A 531 19.32 7.34 -3.65
C ASN A 531 19.41 6.20 -2.60
N ASN A 532 18.36 5.36 -2.57
CA ASN A 532 18.21 4.24 -1.63
C ASN A 532 18.06 4.66 -0.16
N ALA A 533 17.33 5.74 0.10
CA ALA A 533 16.73 5.97 1.41
C ALA A 533 15.77 4.81 1.76
N SER A 534 15.52 4.60 3.05
CA SER A 534 14.64 3.52 3.50
C SER A 534 13.22 3.66 2.92
N ASN A 535 12.53 2.53 2.72
CA ASN A 535 11.27 2.53 1.98
C ASN A 535 10.10 2.89 2.88
N GLY A 536 9.29 3.90 2.53
CA GLY A 536 8.13 4.29 3.35
C GLY A 536 8.51 4.53 4.81
N ILE A 537 7.83 3.79 5.71
CA ILE A 537 8.14 3.71 7.15
C ILE A 537 8.95 2.47 7.54
N GLU A 538 9.62 1.82 6.60
CA GLU A 538 10.50 0.70 6.88
C GLU A 538 11.87 1.16 7.39
N PRO A 539 12.51 0.35 8.27
CA PRO A 539 13.95 0.44 8.45
C PRO A 539 14.66 0.07 7.15
N SER A 540 15.94 0.39 7.04
CA SER A 540 16.74 -0.11 5.93
C SER A 540 16.85 -1.64 6.00
N PHE A 541 16.59 -2.32 4.89
CA PHE A 541 16.68 -3.78 4.84
C PHE A 541 18.12 -4.25 5.16
N ALA A 542 19.10 -3.62 4.52
CA ALA A 542 20.51 -3.77 4.79
C ALA A 542 21.25 -2.50 4.34
N HIS A 543 22.36 -2.16 5.00
CA HIS A 543 23.15 -0.97 4.64
C HIS A 543 24.06 -1.19 3.42
N GLN A 544 24.37 -2.45 3.11
CA GLN A 544 25.14 -2.86 1.92
C GLN A 544 24.61 -4.21 1.44
N TYR A 545 24.30 -4.31 0.14
CA TYR A 545 23.90 -5.55 -0.51
C TYR A 545 24.22 -5.47 -2.01
N SER A 546 24.11 -6.60 -2.71
CA SER A 546 24.35 -6.63 -4.15
C SER A 546 23.07 -6.86 -4.93
N ARG A 547 22.98 -6.27 -6.12
CA ARG A 547 21.86 -6.45 -7.04
C ARG A 547 22.37 -6.84 -8.42
N ASN A 548 21.70 -7.82 -9.03
CA ASN A 548 21.96 -8.23 -10.40
C ASN A 548 21.21 -7.30 -11.36
N LEU A 549 21.94 -6.60 -12.23
CA LEU A 549 21.39 -5.73 -13.26
C LEU A 549 21.76 -6.25 -14.65
N ILE A 550 20.79 -6.25 -15.57
CA ILE A 550 21.00 -6.59 -16.98
C ILE A 550 21.25 -5.26 -17.70
N ARG A 551 22.48 -5.04 -18.18
CA ARG A 551 22.77 -3.87 -19.03
C ARG A 551 22.24 -4.11 -20.46
N PRO A 552 21.65 -3.10 -21.11
CA PRO A 552 21.29 -3.19 -22.52
C PRO A 552 22.48 -3.65 -23.36
N GLY A 553 22.30 -4.70 -24.16
CA GLY A 553 23.35 -5.27 -25.02
C GLY A 553 24.29 -6.29 -24.37
N ARG A 554 24.17 -6.57 -23.05
CA ARG A 554 24.89 -7.67 -22.39
C ARG A 554 23.95 -8.85 -22.11
N LYS A 555 24.43 -10.07 -22.35
CA LYS A 555 23.69 -11.32 -22.04
C LYS A 555 23.82 -11.75 -20.57
N ALA A 556 24.84 -11.27 -19.84
CA ALA A 556 25.11 -11.62 -18.46
C ALA A 556 24.71 -10.51 -17.47
N LYS A 557 24.22 -10.92 -16.30
CA LYS A 557 23.88 -10.04 -15.17
C LYS A 557 25.17 -9.50 -14.54
N GLU A 558 25.24 -8.20 -14.30
CA GLU A 558 26.34 -7.57 -13.57
C GLU A 558 25.91 -7.36 -12.10
N LYS A 559 26.76 -7.81 -11.16
CA LYS A 559 26.53 -7.63 -9.72
C LYS A 559 27.02 -6.23 -9.33
N ILE A 560 26.09 -5.34 -8.99
CA ILE A 560 26.39 -3.96 -8.54
C ILE A 560 26.11 -3.87 -7.04
N GLU A 561 27.02 -3.25 -6.31
CA GLU A 561 26.81 -2.92 -4.89
C GLU A 561 25.80 -1.78 -4.74
N VAL A 562 24.90 -1.95 -3.79
CA VAL A 562 23.89 -0.96 -3.42
C VAL A 562 24.07 -0.65 -1.94
N PHE A 563 24.10 0.63 -1.61
CA PHE A 563 24.26 1.12 -0.25
C PHE A 563 23.00 1.88 0.17
N SER A 564 22.63 1.78 1.45
CA SER A 564 21.58 2.63 2.02
C SER A 564 22.02 4.10 2.06
N TYR A 565 21.08 5.03 1.90
CA TYR A 565 21.38 6.47 1.90
C TYR A 565 22.13 6.92 3.17
N GLU A 566 21.71 6.48 4.36
CA GLU A 566 22.34 6.87 5.63
C GLU A 566 23.80 6.39 5.74
N LEU A 567 24.15 5.26 5.12
CA LEU A 567 25.54 4.81 5.04
C LEU A 567 26.36 5.70 4.10
N LEU A 568 25.81 6.06 2.94
CA LEU A 568 26.46 6.98 2.00
C LEU A 568 26.68 8.36 2.65
N ALA A 569 25.66 8.86 3.36
CA ALA A 569 25.73 10.12 4.09
C ALA A 569 26.80 10.06 5.19
N TYR A 570 26.80 9.01 6.00
CA TYR A 570 27.78 8.85 7.09
C TYR A 570 29.22 8.72 6.57
N ARG A 571 29.43 7.98 5.47
CA ARG A 571 30.73 7.90 4.81
C ARG A 571 31.20 9.25 4.27
N THR A 572 30.28 10.05 3.74
CA THR A 572 30.61 11.34 3.14
C THR A 572 30.94 12.39 4.19
N LEU A 573 30.16 12.42 5.28
CA LEU A 573 30.17 13.50 6.26
C LEU A 573 31.01 13.19 7.51
N ILE A 574 31.01 11.95 7.99
CA ILE A 574 31.56 11.57 9.30
C ILE A 574 32.78 10.66 9.17
N ASN A 575 32.63 9.48 8.57
CA ASN A 575 33.69 8.47 8.50
C ASN A 575 33.73 7.75 7.14
N PRO A 576 34.63 8.17 6.22
CA PRO A 576 34.79 7.54 4.91
C PRO A 576 35.13 6.05 4.94
N ARG A 577 35.64 5.53 6.06
CA ARG A 577 36.01 4.12 6.23
C ARG A 577 34.91 3.28 6.88
N ALA A 578 33.75 3.84 7.17
CA ALA A 578 32.66 3.12 7.82
C ALA A 578 32.21 1.90 7.00
N LYS A 579 32.08 0.74 7.64
CA LYS A 579 31.66 -0.52 7.01
C LYS A 579 30.58 -1.21 7.84
N PRO A 580 29.47 -1.65 7.22
CA PRO A 580 28.48 -2.48 7.90
C PRO A 580 29.11 -3.73 8.52
N GLY A 581 28.78 -4.02 9.78
CA GLY A 581 29.25 -5.21 10.51
C GLY A 581 30.72 -5.20 10.94
N SER A 582 31.50 -4.16 10.66
CA SER A 582 32.92 -4.10 11.07
C SER A 582 33.05 -3.89 12.59
N THR A 583 33.91 -4.68 13.23
CA THR A 583 34.28 -4.55 14.65
C THR A 583 35.49 -3.65 14.87
N GLU A 584 36.21 -3.29 13.80
CA GLU A 584 37.38 -2.42 13.87
C GLU A 584 36.97 -1.00 14.28
N PRO A 585 37.53 -0.41 15.36
CA PRO A 585 37.07 0.88 15.89
C PRO A 585 37.03 2.04 14.88
N GLY A 586 37.93 2.02 13.89
CA GLY A 586 37.99 3.05 12.83
C GLY A 586 37.00 2.86 11.68
N GLU A 587 36.31 1.72 11.61
CA GLU A 587 35.36 1.36 10.54
C GLU A 587 33.97 1.02 11.09
N LYS A 588 33.84 0.84 12.41
CA LYS A 588 32.60 0.48 13.08
C LYS A 588 31.52 1.55 12.90
N LEU A 589 30.31 1.11 12.53
CA LEU A 589 29.12 1.96 12.53
C LEU A 589 28.58 2.14 13.96
N PRO A 590 28.04 3.33 14.28
CA PRO A 590 27.34 3.56 15.54
C PRO A 590 26.13 2.64 15.73
N ASP A 591 25.76 2.37 16.99
CA ASP A 591 24.68 1.43 17.34
C ASP A 591 23.26 1.88 16.93
N TYR A 592 23.10 3.12 16.46
CA TYR A 592 21.85 3.64 15.88
C TYR A 592 21.68 3.30 14.39
N PHE A 593 22.65 2.65 13.74
CA PHE A 593 22.51 2.05 12.41
C PHE A 593 21.75 0.72 12.52
N ILE A 594 20.42 0.80 12.40
CA ILE A 594 19.50 -0.32 12.57
C ILE A 594 19.05 -0.84 11.21
N THR A 595 19.14 -2.15 11.02
CA THR A 595 18.57 -2.85 9.86
C THR A 595 17.27 -3.55 10.23
N ALA A 596 16.52 -4.03 9.23
CA ALA A 596 15.27 -4.77 9.45
C ALA A 596 15.43 -5.99 10.37
N ASP A 597 16.60 -6.63 10.41
CA ASP A 597 16.88 -7.79 11.28
C ASP A 597 16.98 -7.42 12.77
N ASP A 598 17.36 -6.17 13.05
CA ASP A 598 17.59 -5.68 14.40
C ASP A 598 16.31 -5.18 15.07
N VAL A 599 15.18 -5.25 14.35
CA VAL A 599 13.87 -4.72 14.75
C VAL A 599 12.94 -5.87 15.10
N SER A 600 12.39 -5.85 16.31
CA SER A 600 11.40 -6.84 16.72
C SER A 600 10.04 -6.62 16.03
N PRO A 601 9.23 -7.66 15.83
CA PRO A 601 7.89 -7.51 15.24
C PRO A 601 7.00 -6.48 15.96
N THR A 602 7.09 -6.41 17.30
CA THR A 602 6.37 -5.40 18.10
C THR A 602 6.79 -3.99 17.73
N GLN A 603 8.09 -3.73 17.58
CA GLN A 603 8.61 -2.42 17.17
C GLN A 603 8.20 -2.03 15.74
N HIS A 604 8.05 -3.02 14.83
CA HIS A 604 7.44 -2.75 13.53
C HIS A 604 5.99 -2.25 13.69
N VAL A 605 5.20 -2.91 14.53
CA VAL A 605 3.80 -2.53 14.81
C VAL A 605 3.72 -1.17 15.50
N ASP A 606 4.60 -0.87 16.45
CA ASP A 606 4.61 0.40 17.19
C ASP A 606 4.85 1.60 16.27
N ILE A 607 5.84 1.51 15.37
CA ILE A 607 6.10 2.54 14.37
C ILE A 607 4.92 2.70 13.40
N GLN A 608 4.30 1.58 12.99
CA GLN A 608 3.11 1.64 12.15
C GLN A 608 1.95 2.33 12.88
N ALA A 609 1.73 2.03 14.16
CA ALA A 609 0.67 2.62 14.98
C ALA A 609 0.86 4.12 15.18
N ALA A 610 2.09 4.56 15.44
CA ALA A 610 2.46 5.96 15.56
C ALA A 610 2.08 6.76 14.29
N ALA A 611 2.40 6.21 13.11
CA ALA A 611 2.02 6.83 11.84
C ALA A 611 0.52 6.72 11.54
N GLN A 612 -0.09 5.54 11.72
CA GLN A 612 -1.48 5.23 11.37
C GLN A 612 -2.47 6.17 12.06
N ARG A 613 -2.09 6.68 13.24
CA ARG A 613 -2.83 7.69 13.99
C ARG A 613 -3.21 8.88 13.10
N TRP A 614 -2.34 9.30 12.20
CA TRP A 614 -2.51 10.51 11.37
C TRP A 614 -2.65 10.20 9.88
N VAL A 615 -2.99 8.95 9.55
CA VAL A 615 -3.21 8.50 8.17
C VAL A 615 -4.68 8.11 7.97
N ASP A 616 -5.41 8.92 7.21
CA ASP A 616 -6.83 8.73 6.91
C ASP A 616 -7.14 7.54 5.98
N SER A 617 -6.22 7.20 5.06
CA SER A 617 -6.30 5.98 4.26
C SER A 617 -5.70 4.79 5.03
N SER A 618 -4.62 4.16 4.56
CA SER A 618 -3.91 3.09 5.27
C SER A 618 -2.40 3.18 5.00
N ILE A 619 -1.66 2.21 5.54
CA ILE A 619 -0.21 2.11 5.43
C ILE A 619 0.16 0.73 4.90
N SER A 620 1.00 0.70 3.87
CA SER A 620 1.69 -0.51 3.42
C SER A 620 2.99 -0.64 4.20
N LYS A 621 2.99 -1.51 5.21
CA LYS A 621 4.20 -1.87 5.97
C LYS A 621 4.30 -3.38 6.11
N THR A 622 5.50 -3.90 5.91
CA THR A 622 5.88 -5.28 6.23
C THR A 622 6.55 -5.32 7.60
N ALA A 623 6.00 -6.11 8.51
CA ALA A 623 6.69 -6.53 9.72
C ALA A 623 7.56 -7.74 9.38
N ASN A 624 8.88 -7.56 9.34
CA ASN A 624 9.81 -8.67 9.16
C ASN A 624 9.81 -9.54 10.41
N VAL A 625 9.68 -10.85 10.22
CA VAL A 625 9.63 -11.83 11.30
C VAL A 625 10.79 -12.81 11.13
N PRO A 626 11.59 -13.07 12.19
CA PRO A 626 12.65 -14.06 12.15
C PRO A 626 12.18 -15.45 11.68
N THR A 627 13.03 -16.17 10.97
CA THR A 627 12.72 -17.52 10.46
C THR A 627 12.40 -18.51 11.59
N ASP A 628 13.03 -18.39 12.75
CA ASP A 628 12.85 -19.25 13.92
C ASP A 628 11.81 -18.71 14.93
N TYR A 629 11.03 -17.69 14.55
CA TYR A 629 10.09 -17.03 15.46
C TYR A 629 8.97 -17.98 15.95
N PRO A 630 8.71 -18.10 17.26
CA PRO A 630 7.72 -19.04 17.78
C PRO A 630 6.31 -18.78 17.22
N PHE A 631 5.62 -19.83 16.78
CA PHE A 631 4.29 -19.72 16.18
C PHE A 631 3.26 -19.04 17.11
N GLU A 632 3.24 -19.36 18.41
CA GLU A 632 2.32 -18.71 19.34
C GLU A 632 2.58 -17.20 19.46
N ALA A 633 3.85 -16.79 19.52
CA ALA A 633 4.22 -15.37 19.54
C ALA A 633 3.89 -14.67 18.21
N PHE A 634 3.96 -15.39 17.08
CA PHE A 634 3.57 -14.85 15.78
C PHE A 634 2.09 -14.45 15.74
N LYS A 635 1.21 -15.28 16.32
CA LYS A 635 -0.24 -14.97 16.40
C LYS A 635 -0.49 -13.67 17.17
N ASP A 636 0.31 -13.41 18.19
CA ASP A 636 0.17 -12.22 19.02
C ASP A 636 0.55 -10.93 18.28
N ILE A 637 1.36 -10.97 17.22
CA ILE A 637 1.66 -9.79 16.38
C ILE A 637 0.36 -9.19 15.81
N TYR A 638 -0.49 -10.03 15.23
CA TYR A 638 -1.74 -9.60 14.61
C TYR A 638 -2.78 -9.16 15.65
N ARG A 639 -2.84 -9.84 16.81
CA ARG A 639 -3.69 -9.42 17.93
C ARG A 639 -3.23 -8.07 18.49
N TYR A 640 -1.93 -7.87 18.61
CA TYR A 640 -1.35 -6.61 19.06
C TYR A 640 -1.64 -5.48 18.06
N ALA A 641 -1.44 -5.71 16.76
CA ALA A 641 -1.81 -4.78 15.70
C ALA A 641 -3.29 -4.36 15.75
N TRP A 642 -4.19 -5.31 16.00
CA TRP A 642 -5.61 -5.02 16.21
C TRP A 642 -5.86 -4.14 17.44
N ARG A 643 -5.26 -4.47 18.59
CA ARG A 643 -5.39 -3.67 19.82
C ARG A 643 -4.81 -2.25 19.67
N GLN A 644 -3.78 -2.09 18.85
CA GLN A 644 -3.20 -0.78 18.49
C GLN A 644 -4.07 0.03 17.52
N GLY A 645 -5.21 -0.51 17.06
CA GLY A 645 -6.14 0.20 16.19
C GLY A 645 -5.63 0.39 14.76
N LEU A 646 -4.74 -0.50 14.28
CA LEU A 646 -4.28 -0.49 12.90
C LEU A 646 -5.43 -0.78 11.92
N LYS A 647 -5.25 -0.40 10.64
CA LYS A 647 -6.19 -0.71 9.56
C LYS A 647 -5.82 -1.99 8.80
N GLY A 648 -4.58 -2.44 8.94
CA GLY A 648 -4.11 -3.71 8.41
C GLY A 648 -2.74 -4.05 8.98
N CYS A 649 -2.34 -5.30 8.81
CA CYS A 649 -1.03 -5.80 9.21
C CYS A 649 -0.55 -6.82 8.19
N THR A 650 0.72 -6.76 7.84
CA THR A 650 1.37 -7.71 6.94
C THR A 650 2.68 -8.12 7.54
N THR A 651 2.86 -9.42 7.76
CA THR A 651 4.12 -9.99 8.22
C THR A 651 4.83 -10.68 7.06
N PHE A 652 6.15 -10.57 6.99
CA PHE A 652 6.95 -11.42 6.14
C PHE A 652 7.92 -12.23 7.00
N ARG A 653 7.71 -13.55 7.02
CA ARG A 653 8.64 -14.51 7.59
C ARG A 653 9.27 -15.27 6.44
N PHE A 654 10.59 -15.28 6.36
CA PHE A 654 11.27 -16.09 5.36
C PHE A 654 11.04 -17.57 5.68
N ASN A 655 10.43 -18.29 4.74
CA ASN A 655 10.24 -19.73 4.84
C ASN A 655 10.88 -20.39 3.62
N PRO A 656 12.05 -21.04 3.76
CA PRO A 656 12.77 -21.61 2.62
C PRO A 656 11.97 -22.69 1.87
N ALA A 657 10.96 -23.31 2.49
CA ALA A 657 10.10 -24.30 1.84
C ALA A 657 9.00 -23.68 0.96
N ALA A 658 8.66 -22.40 1.18
CA ALA A 658 7.53 -21.73 0.53
C ALA A 658 7.94 -20.49 -0.28
N PHE A 659 9.01 -19.81 0.12
CA PHE A 659 9.45 -18.54 -0.41
C PHE A 659 10.89 -18.56 -0.89
N GLN A 660 11.06 -18.12 -2.12
CA GLN A 660 12.33 -17.78 -2.71
C GLN A 660 12.10 -16.49 -3.51
N GLY A 661 12.52 -15.37 -2.92
CA GLY A 661 12.16 -14.03 -3.38
C GLY A 661 13.36 -13.22 -3.87
N VAL A 662 13.10 -12.01 -4.37
CA VAL A 662 14.09 -11.06 -4.92
C VAL A 662 15.08 -10.54 -3.86
N LEU A 663 14.75 -10.68 -2.57
CA LEU A 663 15.57 -10.28 -1.42
C LEU A 663 15.84 -11.51 -0.54
N VAL A 664 16.70 -12.41 -0.99
CA VAL A 664 17.20 -13.51 -0.16
C VAL A 664 18.68 -13.27 0.10
N LYS A 665 19.11 -13.40 1.36
CA LYS A 665 20.52 -13.24 1.71
C LYS A 665 21.29 -14.48 1.27
N GLU A 666 22.54 -14.26 0.90
CA GLU A 666 23.44 -15.34 0.45
C GLU A 666 23.60 -16.42 1.53
N ALA A 667 23.66 -16.02 2.81
CA ALA A 667 23.71 -16.92 3.95
C ALA A 667 22.43 -17.77 4.15
N ASP A 668 21.26 -17.27 3.78
CA ASP A 668 19.99 -17.99 3.89
C ASP A 668 19.85 -19.01 2.74
N LEU A 669 20.29 -18.64 1.54
CA LEU A 669 20.37 -19.54 0.39
C LEU A 669 21.34 -20.70 0.65
N GLU A 670 22.51 -20.42 1.23
CA GLU A 670 23.52 -21.46 1.51
C GLU A 670 23.04 -22.50 2.53
N LYS A 671 22.23 -22.08 3.51
CA LYS A 671 21.68 -22.96 4.56
C LYS A 671 20.53 -23.84 4.08
N THR A 672 19.97 -23.56 2.92
CA THR A 672 18.80 -24.28 2.39
C THR A 672 19.22 -25.33 1.37
N LEU A 673 18.79 -26.58 1.55
CA LEU A 673 19.00 -27.68 0.61
C LEU A 673 17.75 -27.88 -0.26
N TYR A 674 17.95 -27.86 -1.57
CA TYR A 674 16.95 -28.10 -2.60
C TYR A 674 17.11 -29.51 -3.15
N ARG A 675 15.99 -30.20 -3.29
CA ARG A 675 15.95 -31.58 -3.75
C ARG A 675 15.28 -31.65 -5.12
N PHE A 676 16.01 -32.15 -6.11
CA PHE A 676 15.52 -32.38 -7.46
C PHE A 676 15.37 -33.87 -7.69
N THR A 677 14.21 -34.31 -8.16
CA THR A 677 14.00 -35.68 -8.62
C THR A 677 14.18 -35.70 -10.13
N LEU A 678 15.13 -36.50 -10.60
CA LEU A 678 15.40 -36.69 -12.03
C LEU A 678 14.41 -37.69 -12.64
N GLU A 679 14.33 -37.74 -13.97
CA GLU A 679 13.43 -38.66 -14.69
C GLU A 679 13.70 -40.14 -14.38
N ASP A 680 14.94 -40.50 -14.03
CA ASP A 680 15.31 -41.86 -13.62
C ASP A 680 14.94 -42.19 -12.16
N GLY A 681 14.27 -41.25 -11.47
CA GLY A 681 13.86 -41.35 -10.06
C GLY A 681 14.99 -41.10 -9.06
N SER A 682 16.21 -40.82 -9.52
CA SER A 682 17.30 -40.42 -8.64
C SER A 682 17.09 -39.00 -8.10
N VAL A 683 17.72 -38.73 -6.96
CA VAL A 683 17.54 -37.48 -6.23
C VAL A 683 18.87 -36.75 -6.12
N VAL A 684 18.89 -35.49 -6.53
CA VAL A 684 20.03 -34.59 -6.40
C VAL A 684 19.71 -33.53 -5.36
N GLU A 685 20.58 -33.39 -4.36
CA GLU A 685 20.45 -32.37 -3.31
C GLU A 685 21.53 -31.29 -3.50
N LEU A 686 21.09 -30.03 -3.54
CA LEU A 686 21.94 -28.89 -3.84
C LEU A 686 21.65 -27.76 -2.86
N LYS A 687 22.67 -27.05 -2.39
CA LYS A 687 22.49 -25.82 -1.63
C LYS A 687 21.92 -24.73 -2.53
N GLY A 688 21.10 -23.84 -1.98
CA GLY A 688 20.40 -22.81 -2.77
C GLY A 688 21.28 -21.93 -3.64
N ASN A 689 22.51 -21.67 -3.23
CA ASN A 689 23.48 -20.86 -3.97
C ASN A 689 24.35 -21.66 -4.97
N GLN A 690 24.24 -22.99 -5.02
CA GLN A 690 24.99 -23.79 -6.00
C GLN A 690 24.44 -23.56 -7.40
N GLU A 691 25.33 -23.39 -8.38
CA GLU A 691 24.96 -23.28 -9.79
C GLU A 691 24.63 -24.65 -10.38
N VAL A 692 23.60 -24.69 -11.21
CA VAL A 692 23.04 -25.86 -11.89
C VAL A 692 22.73 -25.46 -13.31
N GLU A 693 23.18 -26.27 -14.27
CA GLU A 693 22.76 -26.13 -15.66
C GLU A 693 21.54 -27.02 -15.92
N TYR A 694 20.46 -26.42 -16.40
CA TYR A 694 19.22 -27.12 -16.77
C TYR A 694 18.60 -26.45 -18.00
N ASP A 695 18.22 -27.26 -18.99
CA ASP A 695 17.67 -26.81 -20.28
C ASP A 695 18.53 -25.73 -20.99
N GLY A 696 19.86 -25.86 -20.91
CA GLY A 696 20.82 -24.95 -21.54
C GLY A 696 21.01 -23.61 -20.83
N GLU A 697 20.41 -23.42 -19.65
CA GLU A 697 20.59 -22.23 -18.81
C GLU A 697 21.24 -22.57 -17.47
N VAL A 698 22.20 -21.74 -17.05
CA VAL A 698 22.83 -21.85 -15.72
C VAL A 698 22.03 -21.01 -14.73
N ASN A 699 21.46 -21.68 -13.75
CA ASN A 699 20.66 -21.10 -12.67
C ASN A 699 21.26 -21.50 -11.32
N THR A 700 20.99 -20.75 -10.25
CA THR A 700 21.22 -21.29 -8.91
C THR A 700 20.17 -22.37 -8.62
N ALA A 701 20.49 -23.36 -7.77
CA ALA A 701 19.56 -24.42 -7.38
C ALA A 701 18.25 -23.84 -6.85
N ALA A 702 18.34 -22.77 -6.05
CA ALA A 702 17.20 -21.99 -5.62
C ALA A 702 16.28 -21.53 -6.78
N ASN A 703 16.86 -20.81 -7.75
CA ASN A 703 16.13 -20.26 -8.89
C ASN A 703 15.58 -21.35 -9.83
N LEU A 704 16.32 -22.45 -10.02
CA LEU A 704 15.88 -23.57 -10.83
C LEU A 704 14.69 -24.29 -10.20
N PHE A 705 14.75 -24.56 -8.89
CA PHE A 705 13.67 -25.19 -8.15
C PHE A 705 12.38 -24.36 -8.24
N ASP A 706 12.50 -23.04 -8.13
CA ASP A 706 11.39 -22.12 -8.34
C ASP A 706 10.86 -22.18 -9.76
N ALA A 707 11.71 -22.04 -10.79
CA ALA A 707 11.24 -22.01 -12.17
C ALA A 707 10.50 -23.30 -12.57
N LEU A 708 10.93 -24.45 -12.04
CA LEU A 708 10.27 -25.75 -12.18
C LEU A 708 8.91 -25.78 -11.46
N LYS A 709 8.86 -25.40 -10.18
CA LYS A 709 7.61 -25.23 -9.42
C LYS A 709 6.67 -24.21 -10.09
N GLU A 710 7.26 -23.24 -10.75
CA GLU A 710 6.55 -22.18 -11.45
C GLU A 710 6.01 -22.63 -12.82
N GLY A 711 6.43 -23.80 -13.31
CA GLY A 711 5.99 -24.38 -14.57
C GLY A 711 6.58 -23.69 -15.79
N TYR A 712 7.66 -22.91 -15.65
CA TYR A 712 8.32 -22.24 -16.78
C TYR A 712 8.93 -23.25 -17.75
N TYR A 713 9.29 -24.45 -17.28
CA TYR A 713 9.82 -25.54 -18.09
C TYR A 713 8.75 -26.60 -18.45
N GLY A 714 7.46 -26.28 -18.27
CA GLY A 714 6.35 -27.24 -18.46
C GLY A 714 6.15 -28.16 -17.25
N LYS A 715 4.93 -28.66 -17.05
CA LYS A 715 4.66 -29.73 -16.07
C LYS A 715 5.09 -31.05 -16.68
N TYR A 716 6.11 -31.69 -16.11
CA TYR A 716 6.44 -33.08 -16.36
C TYR A 716 6.48 -33.83 -15.04
#